data_AF-A0A0N1GD32-F1
#
_entry.id   AF-A0A0N1GD32-F1
#
_cell.length_a   1.000
_cell.length_b   1.000
_cell.length_c   1.000
_cell.angle_alpha   90.00
_cell.angle_beta   90.00
_cell.angle_gamma   90.00
#
_symmetry.space_group_name_H-M   'P 1'
#
loop_
_entity.id
_entity.type
_entity.pdbx_description
1 polymer ?
#
loop_
_entity_poly.entity_id
_entity_poly.type
_entity_poly.pdbx_seq_one_letter_code
_entity_poly.pdbx_strand_id
1 'polypeptide(L)'
;MTVTPPDETRAAAAVPPAPEAAVPSARTAAAPDGASSPELAPPTRRFLAKATLITVVLSLAGALLGLGRDQSLARLFGAGSETDAFLVAWTVPEFAATLLIEDGLAFVLVPAFSAAVARRARGAEGDPVRALLGTTLPRLCLGFVAASALLIAGAPYLVEALAPGLPDPQLAVDCTRLTSTCVLSFGLAGYCSAALRAHRRFVAPAAIYVAYNVGIITAMFTLGGHWGVRSAALGVAFGGVLMVLTQLPSLWRELRAGRRGVRARATATAKAPATAITVKAPAATKASGASAASGTAAASETGAAKEPPTAASPKPLELTPDPEPHRPVDLALIAPVLLFALTRQSQVLVERFLASSLPAGAISHLNYAQKVAQMPMTLSLMLCTVTFPVVARALAEGDVERARTRVERDLALVSCTVLLGTAVVIACAPEAVRLLFQRGAFTAHDTAATATVMRVYALGLLGQTLVGALVRSYFSGGRPTWYPLFAITTGVVTTSCIATLSVGSFGVLGIAAANAVGITLSAVILLVGMGTRSVPIRTRAVVTEIGKPVRAAAVAALVGAWCASRTGSPSLGLAVGIASVTAVFLLLARLFGIPVPGPLASVLRSATRRLPHVRFRCRRPCPGRGPRSGGAHLRRRLHRLHRERDAAAAPTRLRGNAVRAAGPARRGERVGSARPAQTAAGRGRHPPGRRHRGHRDRLARPDPRGPDRRGRRDPARRDRRKPGGARGVDRRSGARLLLPLRHPRRPRRRSRPRRRLRVRLRHRPRPPDRPARPAPAAHRRERHRRTAVPQTPAAPGPPPRRRRGVNQPMPLPRDTRVLHIITGLGVGGAEQQLRLLLRHLPVDCDVVTLTNPGAVADGLRADGVRVFHLGMGGNRDLAVLPRLVRLIRAGGYGLVHTHLYRANLYGRLAARLAGVRAVVATEHSLGATQMEGRPLNSGVRALYLASERLGRTTVAVSPTVAERLRRWGVPDPRIAVVPNGIDLGRFRFDPLVRDRARHQLGLPEGAFVVGGVGRLAAGKRFDVLIDALAQLPDDVWLLLVGGGNAETTLRRRAHRVGVHERVLFAGERPYLPDDSPGPDLPALTAAMDVLASPSPEEAFGLAVVEGLAAGLPVRYVSCPAVEDLPPETAAGAERIEGTPESFAAAITALRQAGPGPRTAPDAAHHYGITRSAARLMEVYAAAVSAAPATTVHTPTPSR
;
A
#
# COMPACT_ATOMS: atom_id res chain seq x y z
N MET A 1 -72.57 9.45 -37.71
CA MET A 1 -72.40 8.03 -37.32
C MET A 1 -71.10 7.91 -36.53
N THR A 2 -70.95 8.21 -35.23
CA THR A 2 -71.85 8.51 -34.08
C THR A 2 -72.68 7.36 -33.51
N VAL A 3 -72.27 6.86 -32.33
CA VAL A 3 -73.13 6.39 -31.20
C VAL A 3 -72.39 6.68 -29.86
N THR A 4 -73.14 7.10 -28.83
CA THR A 4 -72.77 7.43 -27.41
C THR A 4 -74.07 7.39 -26.55
N PRO A 5 -74.09 7.58 -25.20
CA PRO A 5 -73.04 7.57 -24.16
C PRO A 5 -73.08 6.21 -23.41
N PRO A 6 -73.28 5.98 -22.07
CA PRO A 6 -73.27 6.78 -20.80
C PRO A 6 -71.91 6.64 -20.04
N ASP A 7 -71.60 7.14 -18.82
CA ASP A 7 -72.31 7.67 -17.61
C ASP A 7 -72.81 6.60 -16.59
N GLU A 8 -72.92 6.80 -15.26
CA GLU A 8 -72.68 7.97 -14.39
C GLU A 8 -72.02 7.57 -13.00
N THR A 9 -71.92 8.51 -12.05
CA THR A 9 -71.21 8.43 -10.73
C THR A 9 -71.82 7.42 -9.69
N ARG A 10 -71.16 6.99 -8.58
CA ARG A 10 -70.73 7.77 -7.40
C ARG A 10 -69.90 6.95 -6.35
N ALA A 11 -69.43 7.60 -5.28
CA ALA A 11 -68.38 7.12 -4.36
C ALA A 11 -68.85 6.47 -3.03
N ALA A 12 -67.97 5.65 -2.42
CA ALA A 12 -67.91 5.31 -0.97
C ALA A 12 -66.51 4.74 -0.59
N ALA A 13 -66.21 4.49 0.70
CA ALA A 13 -64.87 4.08 1.16
C ALA A 13 -64.85 3.16 2.41
N ALA A 14 -63.67 2.55 2.65
CA ALA A 14 -63.09 2.05 3.92
C ALA A 14 -63.06 0.54 4.25
N VAL A 15 -61.82 0.00 4.40
CA VAL A 15 -61.30 -0.82 5.55
C VAL A 15 -61.87 -2.25 5.81
N PRO A 16 -61.06 -3.27 6.17
CA PRO A 16 -59.65 -3.63 5.86
C PRO A 16 -59.48 -5.12 5.39
N PRO A 17 -58.27 -5.62 5.07
CA PRO A 17 -58.03 -7.04 4.81
C PRO A 17 -57.68 -7.86 6.07
N ALA A 18 -58.15 -9.12 6.12
CA ALA A 18 -57.71 -10.19 7.02
C ALA A 18 -57.16 -11.38 6.18
N PRO A 19 -56.37 -12.31 6.76
CA PRO A 19 -55.41 -13.10 5.97
C PRO A 19 -55.96 -14.44 5.44
N GLU A 20 -55.41 -14.91 4.32
CA GLU A 20 -55.64 -16.26 3.80
C GLU A 20 -54.33 -16.95 3.37
N ALA A 21 -54.40 -18.26 3.11
CA ALA A 21 -53.28 -19.19 3.19
C ALA A 21 -52.51 -19.42 1.87
N ALA A 22 -51.31 -20.00 1.99
CA ALA A 22 -50.45 -20.34 0.85
C ALA A 22 -50.81 -21.70 0.23
N VAL A 23 -50.89 -21.74 -1.11
CA VAL A 23 -50.98 -22.96 -1.93
C VAL A 23 -49.79 -22.96 -2.91
N PRO A 24 -49.06 -24.07 -3.10
CA PRO A 24 -47.80 -24.07 -3.87
C PRO A 24 -48.02 -24.25 -5.38
N SER A 25 -47.32 -23.44 -6.20
CA SER A 25 -47.24 -23.64 -7.65
C SER A 25 -46.07 -24.54 -8.06
N ALA A 26 -46.22 -25.21 -9.21
CA ALA A 26 -45.33 -26.29 -9.65
C ALA A 26 -43.93 -25.83 -10.10
N ARG A 27 -42.98 -26.78 -10.10
CA ARG A 27 -41.66 -26.63 -10.73
C ARG A 27 -41.68 -27.22 -12.14
N THR A 28 -41.44 -26.39 -13.15
CA THR A 28 -41.02 -26.87 -14.48
C THR A 28 -39.51 -27.17 -14.45
N ALA A 29 -39.07 -28.27 -15.07
CA ALA A 29 -37.68 -28.68 -15.06
C ALA A 29 -36.84 -27.96 -16.14
N ALA A 30 -35.57 -27.70 -15.83
CA ALA A 30 -34.56 -27.21 -16.79
C ALA A 30 -33.37 -28.19 -16.84
N ALA A 31 -32.61 -28.16 -17.93
CA ALA A 31 -31.54 -29.11 -18.23
C ALA A 31 -30.31 -28.98 -17.30
N PRO A 32 -29.50 -30.05 -17.14
CA PRO A 32 -28.37 -30.06 -16.22
C PRO A 32 -27.12 -29.39 -16.79
N ASP A 33 -26.95 -28.10 -16.48
CA ASP A 33 -25.72 -27.38 -16.78
C ASP A 33 -24.52 -27.82 -15.91
N GLY A 34 -23.31 -27.53 -16.39
CA GLY A 34 -22.05 -28.05 -15.83
C GLY A 34 -21.81 -27.74 -14.34
N ALA A 35 -21.17 -28.69 -13.65
CA ALA A 35 -21.00 -28.69 -12.19
C ALA A 35 -20.17 -27.51 -11.65
N SER A 36 -20.84 -26.40 -11.34
CA SER A 36 -20.28 -25.31 -10.54
C SER A 36 -19.81 -25.83 -9.17
N SER A 37 -18.60 -25.46 -8.77
CA SER A 37 -18.05 -25.84 -7.46
C SER A 37 -18.88 -25.20 -6.33
N PRO A 38 -19.15 -25.90 -5.22
CA PRO A 38 -19.98 -25.36 -4.14
C PRO A 38 -19.28 -24.19 -3.45
N GLU A 39 -19.69 -22.96 -3.79
CA GLU A 39 -19.18 -21.76 -3.16
C GLU A 39 -19.56 -21.74 -1.68
N LEU A 40 -18.56 -21.66 -0.81
CA LEU A 40 -18.74 -21.67 0.65
C LEU A 40 -19.48 -20.40 1.09
N ALA A 41 -20.80 -20.54 1.28
CA ALA A 41 -21.71 -19.46 1.65
C ALA A 41 -21.12 -18.51 2.71
N PRO A 42 -21.08 -17.19 2.45
CA PRO A 42 -20.35 -16.24 3.29
C PRO A 42 -20.99 -16.17 4.69
N PRO A 43 -20.20 -16.26 5.78
CA PRO A 43 -20.74 -16.27 7.13
C PRO A 43 -21.46 -14.96 7.45
N THR A 44 -22.65 -15.07 8.05
CA THR A 44 -23.52 -13.94 8.35
C THR A 44 -22.80 -12.84 9.14
N ARG A 45 -23.00 -11.57 8.74
CA ARG A 45 -22.29 -10.40 9.30
C ARG A 45 -22.32 -10.32 10.84
N ARG A 46 -23.40 -10.80 11.47
CA ARG A 46 -23.58 -10.87 12.94
C ARG A 46 -22.56 -11.83 13.60
N PHE A 47 -22.24 -12.98 12.98
CA PHE A 47 -21.27 -13.93 13.51
C PHE A 47 -19.83 -13.37 13.51
N LEU A 48 -19.42 -12.78 12.38
CA LEU A 48 -18.12 -12.13 12.26
C LEU A 48 -17.94 -10.99 13.27
N ALA A 49 -18.97 -10.14 13.45
CA ALA A 49 -18.94 -9.07 14.44
C ALA A 49 -18.74 -9.59 15.87
N LYS A 50 -19.46 -10.66 16.27
CA LYS A 50 -19.32 -11.28 17.59
C LYS A 50 -17.93 -11.90 17.80
N ALA A 51 -17.38 -12.58 16.79
CA ALA A 51 -16.04 -13.16 16.85
C ALA A 51 -14.94 -12.10 16.99
N THR A 52 -15.03 -11.00 16.24
CA THR A 52 -14.10 -9.86 16.36
C THR A 52 -14.20 -9.19 17.73
N LEU A 53 -15.41 -8.98 18.27
CA LEU A 53 -15.59 -8.41 19.60
C LEU A 53 -14.94 -9.28 20.70
N ILE A 54 -15.17 -10.59 20.68
CA ILE A 54 -14.54 -11.54 21.62
C ILE A 54 -13.01 -11.50 21.51
N THR A 55 -12.48 -11.42 20.28
CA THR A 55 -11.04 -11.30 20.03
C THR A 55 -10.46 -10.04 20.68
N VAL A 56 -11.10 -8.88 20.51
CA VAL A 56 -10.68 -7.61 21.12
C VAL A 56 -10.75 -7.66 22.65
N VAL A 57 -11.81 -8.23 23.22
CA VAL A 57 -11.97 -8.38 24.68
C VAL A 57 -10.89 -9.29 25.28
N LEU A 58 -10.56 -10.41 24.64
CA LEU A 58 -9.48 -11.29 25.09
C LEU A 58 -8.09 -10.63 24.99
N SER A 59 -7.81 -9.89 23.93
CA SER A 59 -6.56 -9.11 23.83
C SER A 59 -6.46 -8.03 24.91
N LEU A 60 -7.57 -7.35 25.23
CA LEU A 60 -7.61 -6.37 26.32
C LEU A 60 -7.42 -7.04 27.70
N ALA A 61 -8.05 -8.19 27.94
CA ALA A 61 -7.86 -8.96 29.17
C ALA A 61 -6.41 -9.44 29.33
N GLY A 62 -5.77 -9.89 28.24
CA GLY A 62 -4.35 -10.24 28.22
C GLY A 62 -3.43 -9.06 28.55
N ALA A 63 -3.73 -7.86 28.05
CA ALA A 63 -2.98 -6.64 28.39
C ALA A 63 -3.17 -6.22 29.85
N LEU A 64 -4.40 -6.31 30.38
CA LEU A 64 -4.71 -6.02 31.80
C LEU A 64 -4.04 -7.02 32.75
N LEU A 65 -3.97 -8.30 32.38
CA LEU A 65 -3.19 -9.30 33.12
C LEU A 65 -1.68 -9.09 33.00
N GLY A 66 -1.20 -8.54 31.88
CA GLY A 66 0.19 -8.06 31.75
C GLY A 66 0.52 -6.97 32.77
N LEU A 67 -0.37 -5.99 32.95
CA LEU A 67 -0.24 -5.01 34.04
C LEU A 67 -0.32 -5.68 35.42
N GLY A 68 -1.22 -6.65 35.62
CA GLY A 68 -1.31 -7.42 36.87
C GLY A 68 -0.03 -8.19 37.21
N ARG A 69 0.65 -8.75 36.22
CA ARG A 69 1.99 -9.36 36.35
C ARG A 69 3.02 -8.33 36.80
N ASP A 70 3.06 -7.17 36.16
CA ASP A 70 4.03 -6.11 36.50
C ASP A 70 3.77 -5.52 37.90
N GLN A 71 2.50 -5.40 38.32
CA GLN A 71 2.13 -5.05 39.70
C GLN A 71 2.52 -6.14 40.70
N SER A 72 2.42 -7.43 40.32
CA SER A 72 2.87 -8.54 41.16
C SER A 72 4.39 -8.54 41.32
N LEU A 73 5.12 -8.21 40.25
CA LEU A 73 6.59 -8.07 40.25
C LEU A 73 7.02 -6.95 41.21
N ALA A 74 6.43 -5.78 41.08
CA ALA A 74 6.66 -4.65 41.98
C ALA A 74 6.32 -4.99 43.44
N ARG A 75 5.17 -5.62 43.68
CA ARG A 75 4.71 -5.96 45.04
C ARG A 75 5.64 -6.96 45.74
N LEU A 76 6.14 -7.97 45.03
CA LEU A 76 6.90 -9.08 45.61
C LEU A 76 8.41 -8.80 45.66
N PHE A 77 8.98 -8.14 44.65
CA PHE A 77 10.44 -7.98 44.48
C PHE A 77 10.90 -6.52 44.37
N GLY A 78 9.96 -5.55 44.36
CA GLY A 78 10.27 -4.12 44.34
C GLY A 78 10.88 -3.66 43.03
N ALA A 79 11.61 -2.54 43.09
CA ALA A 79 12.39 -1.99 41.98
C ALA A 79 13.89 -2.01 42.30
N GLY A 80 14.43 -3.17 42.68
CA GLY A 80 15.84 -3.36 43.03
C GLY A 80 16.63 -4.18 42.01
N SER A 81 17.84 -4.61 42.41
CA SER A 81 18.77 -5.41 41.60
C SER A 81 18.18 -6.73 41.10
N GLU A 82 17.36 -7.42 41.91
CA GLU A 82 16.64 -8.63 41.48
C GLU A 82 15.71 -8.35 40.29
N THR A 83 14.86 -7.32 40.41
CA THR A 83 13.93 -6.94 39.35
C THR A 83 14.68 -6.48 38.10
N ASP A 84 15.79 -5.75 38.24
CA ASP A 84 16.66 -5.36 37.12
C ASP A 84 17.26 -6.59 36.40
N ALA A 85 17.79 -7.57 37.15
CA ALA A 85 18.34 -8.81 36.60
C ALA A 85 17.29 -9.63 35.82
N PHE A 86 16.08 -9.74 36.35
CA PHE A 86 14.96 -10.36 35.64
C PHE A 86 14.50 -9.55 34.41
N LEU A 87 14.53 -8.22 34.47
CA LEU A 87 14.16 -7.37 33.33
C LEU A 87 15.20 -7.37 32.20
N VAL A 88 16.46 -7.73 32.48
CA VAL A 88 17.46 -8.06 31.45
C VAL A 88 17.13 -9.41 30.81
N ALA A 89 16.87 -10.46 31.61
CA ALA A 89 16.43 -11.77 31.10
C ALA A 89 15.14 -11.69 30.26
N TRP A 90 14.19 -10.82 30.64
CA TRP A 90 12.95 -10.55 29.91
C TRP A 90 13.17 -10.14 28.45
N THR A 91 14.37 -9.66 28.08
CA THR A 91 14.72 -9.40 26.67
C THR A 91 14.44 -10.61 25.76
N VAL A 92 14.69 -11.84 26.24
CA VAL A 92 14.52 -13.06 25.44
C VAL A 92 13.04 -13.32 25.07
N PRO A 93 12.08 -13.43 26.02
CA PRO A 93 10.66 -13.57 25.68
C PRO A 93 10.10 -12.35 24.93
N GLU A 94 10.63 -11.15 25.17
CA GLU A 94 10.20 -9.93 24.47
C GLU A 94 10.51 -10.02 22.96
N PHE A 95 11.74 -10.35 22.58
CA PHE A 95 12.11 -10.58 21.18
C PHE A 95 11.46 -11.85 20.60
N ALA A 96 11.33 -12.92 21.38
CA ALA A 96 10.69 -14.15 20.94
C ALA A 96 9.19 -13.93 20.61
N ALA A 97 8.48 -13.07 21.33
CA ALA A 97 7.09 -12.74 21.00
C ALA A 97 6.99 -12.06 19.61
N THR A 98 7.76 -10.99 19.39
CA THR A 98 7.76 -10.25 18.12
C THR A 98 8.17 -11.14 16.94
N LEU A 99 9.22 -11.96 17.10
CA LEU A 99 9.71 -12.83 16.03
C LEU A 99 8.83 -14.06 15.78
N LEU A 100 8.39 -14.75 16.83
CA LEU A 100 7.80 -16.08 16.69
C LEU A 100 6.27 -16.08 16.71
N ILE A 101 5.63 -15.07 17.30
CA ILE A 101 4.17 -15.00 17.48
C ILE A 101 3.53 -13.89 16.64
N GLU A 102 4.17 -12.72 16.55
CA GLU A 102 3.54 -11.51 16.00
C GLU A 102 3.93 -11.20 14.55
N ASP A 103 5.17 -10.79 14.29
CA ASP A 103 5.60 -10.15 13.03
C ASP A 103 6.53 -11.01 12.16
N GLY A 104 7.31 -11.94 12.73
CA GLY A 104 8.18 -12.81 11.94
C GLY A 104 7.43 -14.02 11.36
N LEU A 105 7.22 -15.03 12.20
CA LEU A 105 6.68 -16.33 11.78
C LEU A 105 5.28 -16.24 11.17
N ALA A 106 4.43 -15.30 11.66
CA ALA A 106 3.07 -15.13 11.16
C ALA A 106 3.03 -14.63 9.70
N PHE A 107 3.94 -13.74 9.30
CA PHE A 107 3.99 -13.23 7.92
C PHE A 107 4.41 -14.31 6.92
N VAL A 108 5.21 -15.30 7.34
CA VAL A 108 5.60 -16.44 6.49
C VAL A 108 4.54 -17.54 6.51
N LEU A 109 4.03 -17.92 7.68
CA LEU A 109 3.16 -19.09 7.82
C LEU A 109 1.68 -18.82 7.54
N VAL A 110 1.13 -17.63 7.81
CA VAL A 110 -0.29 -17.35 7.52
C VAL A 110 -0.60 -17.45 6.01
N PRO A 111 0.23 -16.91 5.09
CA PRO A 111 0.05 -17.14 3.65
C PRO A 111 0.21 -18.62 3.27
N ALA A 112 1.22 -19.32 3.78
CA ALA A 112 1.46 -20.73 3.47
C ALA A 112 0.29 -21.64 3.90
N PHE A 113 -0.22 -21.46 5.12
CA PHE A 113 -1.42 -22.15 5.59
C PHE A 113 -2.67 -21.74 4.82
N SER A 114 -2.83 -20.47 4.45
CA SER A 114 -3.98 -20.02 3.66
C SER A 114 -3.99 -20.68 2.27
N ALA A 115 -2.83 -20.82 1.63
CA ALA A 115 -2.67 -21.55 0.37
C ALA A 115 -2.97 -23.05 0.54
N ALA A 116 -2.49 -23.68 1.62
CA ALA A 116 -2.79 -25.09 1.91
C ALA A 116 -4.29 -25.33 2.18
N VAL A 117 -4.96 -24.44 2.91
CA VAL A 117 -6.41 -24.47 3.13
C VAL A 117 -7.17 -24.28 1.81
N ALA A 118 -6.73 -23.37 0.94
CA ALA A 118 -7.32 -23.16 -0.38
C ALA A 118 -7.12 -24.36 -1.34
N ARG A 119 -5.98 -25.07 -1.27
CA ARG A 119 -5.78 -26.35 -1.98
C ARG A 119 -6.71 -27.44 -1.44
N ARG A 120 -6.88 -27.54 -0.11
CA ARG A 120 -7.81 -28.50 0.52
C ARG A 120 -9.27 -28.22 0.14
N ALA A 121 -9.67 -26.94 0.05
CA ALA A 121 -11.01 -26.55 -0.39
C ALA A 121 -11.26 -26.94 -1.87
N ARG A 122 -10.28 -26.75 -2.75
CA ARG A 122 -10.32 -27.18 -4.15
C ARG A 122 -10.25 -28.71 -4.35
N GLY A 123 -10.10 -29.50 -3.27
CA GLY A 123 -10.13 -30.96 -3.35
C GLY A 123 -8.83 -31.63 -3.84
N ALA A 124 -7.69 -30.94 -3.74
CA ALA A 124 -6.38 -31.54 -4.02
C ALA A 124 -6.13 -32.80 -3.19
N GLU A 125 -5.37 -33.74 -3.75
CA GLU A 125 -5.10 -35.05 -3.14
C GLU A 125 -4.45 -34.95 -1.75
N GLY A 126 -4.83 -35.89 -0.87
CA GLY A 126 -4.40 -35.91 0.53
C GLY A 126 -5.02 -34.81 1.40
N ASP A 127 -4.32 -34.42 2.46
CA ASP A 127 -4.65 -33.24 3.27
C ASP A 127 -3.44 -32.29 3.22
N PRO A 128 -3.38 -31.30 2.32
CA PRO A 128 -2.20 -30.46 2.13
C PRO A 128 -1.85 -29.63 3.38
N VAL A 129 -2.82 -29.41 4.29
CA VAL A 129 -2.56 -28.80 5.60
C VAL A 129 -1.77 -29.76 6.50
N ARG A 130 -2.02 -31.08 6.44
CA ARG A 130 -1.16 -32.09 7.09
C ARG A 130 0.20 -32.21 6.44
N ALA A 131 0.29 -32.17 5.11
CA ALA A 131 1.57 -32.26 4.41
C ALA A 131 2.50 -31.10 4.81
N LEU A 132 1.95 -29.87 4.86
CA LEU A 132 2.67 -28.69 5.36
C LEU A 132 3.09 -28.86 6.84
N LEU A 133 2.18 -29.36 7.69
CA LEU A 133 2.47 -29.66 9.10
C LEU A 133 3.61 -30.68 9.26
N GLY A 134 3.53 -31.85 8.62
CA GLY A 134 4.52 -32.92 8.75
C GLY A 134 5.90 -32.53 8.21
N THR A 135 5.96 -31.66 7.20
CA THR A 135 7.22 -31.21 6.60
C THR A 135 7.86 -30.01 7.30
N THR A 136 7.07 -29.08 7.87
CA THR A 136 7.62 -27.84 8.45
C THR A 136 7.68 -27.85 9.97
N LEU A 137 6.70 -28.44 10.67
CA LEU A 137 6.65 -28.40 12.14
C LEU A 137 7.87 -29.10 12.79
N PRO A 138 8.28 -30.33 12.41
CA PRO A 138 9.44 -30.97 13.06
C PRO A 138 10.74 -30.19 12.87
N ARG A 139 10.95 -29.62 11.67
CA ARG A 139 12.13 -28.81 11.33
C ARG A 139 12.17 -27.50 12.12
N LEU A 140 11.03 -26.82 12.26
CA LEU A 140 10.92 -25.61 13.07
C LEU A 140 11.06 -25.91 14.57
N CYS A 141 10.48 -27.01 15.08
CA CYS A 141 10.70 -27.46 16.46
C CYS A 141 12.19 -27.70 16.74
N LEU A 142 12.90 -28.42 15.86
CA LEU A 142 14.34 -28.64 16.00
C LEU A 142 15.12 -27.31 15.99
N GLY A 143 14.76 -26.38 15.09
CA GLY A 143 15.34 -25.03 15.06
C GLY A 143 15.10 -24.23 16.34
N PHE A 144 13.90 -24.29 16.93
CA PHE A 144 13.58 -23.61 18.18
C PHE A 144 14.26 -24.27 19.40
N VAL A 145 14.41 -25.60 19.41
CA VAL A 145 15.22 -26.31 20.42
C VAL A 145 16.69 -25.90 20.32
N ALA A 146 17.28 -25.89 19.12
CA ALA A 146 18.65 -25.47 18.91
C ALA A 146 18.88 -24.00 19.30
N ALA A 147 17.97 -23.09 18.94
CA ALA A 147 18.03 -21.69 19.35
C ALA A 147 17.88 -21.52 20.87
N SER A 148 16.98 -22.27 21.51
CA SER A 148 16.83 -22.29 22.98
C SER A 148 18.10 -22.78 23.66
N ALA A 149 18.71 -23.87 23.18
CA ALA A 149 19.93 -24.42 23.75
C ALA A 149 21.12 -23.46 23.58
N LEU A 150 21.25 -22.82 22.42
CA LEU A 150 22.27 -21.81 22.15
C LEU A 150 22.13 -20.59 23.07
N LEU A 151 20.91 -20.13 23.33
CA LEU A 151 20.65 -19.01 24.26
C LEU A 151 20.91 -19.40 25.73
N ILE A 152 20.63 -20.64 26.13
CA ILE A 152 20.92 -21.17 27.48
C ILE A 152 22.44 -21.29 27.71
N ALA A 153 23.18 -21.80 26.72
CA ALA A 153 24.64 -21.90 26.78
C ALA A 153 25.31 -20.52 26.70
N GLY A 154 24.83 -19.65 25.80
CA GLY A 154 25.32 -18.30 25.59
C GLY A 154 24.83 -17.26 26.62
N ALA A 155 24.02 -17.65 27.61
CA ALA A 155 23.43 -16.74 28.59
C ALA A 155 24.44 -15.81 29.32
N PRO A 156 25.66 -16.25 29.71
CA PRO A 156 26.67 -15.35 30.29
C PRO A 156 27.05 -14.21 29.35
N TYR A 157 27.46 -14.53 28.11
CA TYR A 157 27.84 -13.54 27.10
C TYR A 157 26.66 -12.64 26.69
N LEU A 158 25.43 -13.17 26.70
CA LEU A 158 24.23 -12.38 26.44
C LEU A 158 23.96 -11.37 27.55
N VAL A 159 24.09 -11.75 28.83
CA VAL A 159 23.95 -10.82 29.97
C VAL A 159 25.06 -9.77 29.96
N GLU A 160 26.31 -10.18 29.74
CA GLU A 160 27.47 -9.29 29.61
C GLU A 160 27.27 -8.26 28.48
N ALA A 161 26.79 -8.68 27.30
CA ALA A 161 26.53 -7.79 26.18
C ALA A 161 25.29 -6.89 26.35
N LEU A 162 24.34 -7.27 27.21
CA LEU A 162 23.08 -6.52 27.43
C LEU A 162 23.11 -5.58 28.63
N ALA A 163 23.88 -5.91 29.67
CA ALA A 163 23.85 -5.20 30.95
C ALA A 163 25.15 -5.40 31.77
N PRO A 164 26.33 -4.97 31.25
CA PRO A 164 27.63 -5.25 31.88
C PRO A 164 27.84 -4.61 33.25
N GLY A 165 27.05 -3.61 33.64
CA GLY A 165 27.16 -2.94 34.94
C GLY A 165 26.37 -3.60 36.10
N LEU A 166 25.67 -4.70 35.87
CA LEU A 166 24.82 -5.34 36.90
C LEU A 166 25.61 -5.74 38.16
N PRO A 167 25.12 -5.43 39.38
CA PRO A 167 25.74 -5.87 40.63
C PRO A 167 25.75 -7.39 40.84
N ASP A 168 24.72 -8.09 40.35
CA ASP A 168 24.65 -9.56 40.31
C ASP A 168 24.31 -10.01 38.88
N PRO A 169 25.33 -10.33 38.05
CA PRO A 169 25.10 -10.89 36.73
C PRO A 169 24.70 -12.36 36.76
N GLN A 170 24.98 -13.11 37.85
CA GLN A 170 24.66 -14.55 37.91
C GLN A 170 23.15 -14.78 38.04
N LEU A 171 22.46 -13.97 38.86
CA LEU A 171 21.00 -13.98 38.92
C LEU A 171 20.36 -13.65 37.55
N ALA A 172 20.95 -12.72 36.80
CA ALA A 172 20.49 -12.39 35.45
C ALA A 172 20.75 -13.55 34.47
N VAL A 173 21.88 -14.27 34.58
CA VAL A 173 22.19 -15.47 33.77
C VAL A 173 21.22 -16.60 34.08
N ASP A 174 20.93 -16.90 35.34
CA ASP A 174 19.94 -17.90 35.74
C ASP A 174 18.55 -17.58 35.18
N CYS A 175 18.10 -16.33 35.35
CA CYS A 175 16.84 -15.87 34.80
C CYS A 175 16.84 -15.98 33.27
N THR A 176 17.94 -15.63 32.60
CA THR A 176 18.09 -15.71 31.13
C THR A 176 18.01 -17.15 30.64
N ARG A 177 18.65 -18.11 31.33
CA ARG A 177 18.55 -19.55 31.03
C ARG A 177 17.11 -20.05 31.17
N LEU A 178 16.45 -19.74 32.28
CA LEU A 178 15.05 -20.12 32.53
C LEU A 178 14.11 -19.53 31.47
N THR A 179 14.19 -18.23 31.18
CA THR A 179 13.35 -17.58 30.17
C THR A 179 13.62 -18.08 28.76
N SER A 180 14.86 -18.46 28.43
CA SER A 180 15.24 -18.93 27.08
C SER A 180 14.51 -20.20 26.64
N THR A 181 14.08 -21.05 27.59
CA THR A 181 13.24 -22.22 27.29
C THR A 181 11.89 -21.85 26.65
N CYS A 182 11.42 -20.60 26.79
CA CYS A 182 10.19 -20.13 26.18
C CYS A 182 10.29 -20.02 24.65
N VAL A 183 11.48 -20.02 24.05
CA VAL A 183 11.68 -19.93 22.59
C VAL A 183 10.97 -21.07 21.85
N LEU A 184 11.04 -22.30 22.39
CA LEU A 184 10.31 -23.45 21.86
C LEU A 184 8.79 -23.28 21.97
N SER A 185 8.28 -22.92 23.15
CA SER A 185 6.84 -22.81 23.38
C SER A 185 6.22 -21.60 22.68
N PHE A 186 6.95 -20.51 22.50
CA PHE A 186 6.55 -19.35 21.70
C PHE A 186 6.54 -19.68 20.21
N GLY A 187 7.57 -20.38 19.70
CA GLY A 187 7.60 -20.90 18.34
C GLY A 187 6.40 -21.79 18.03
N LEU A 188 6.08 -22.73 18.92
CA LEU A 188 4.89 -23.58 18.84
C LEU A 188 3.58 -22.78 18.94
N ALA A 189 3.49 -21.82 19.86
CA ALA A 189 2.28 -21.01 20.05
C ALA A 189 2.00 -20.11 18.83
N GLY A 190 3.03 -19.51 18.25
CA GLY A 190 2.95 -18.70 17.04
C GLY A 190 2.62 -19.52 15.80
N TYR A 191 3.23 -20.70 15.66
CA TYR A 191 2.90 -21.67 14.60
C TYR A 191 1.42 -22.10 14.68
N CYS A 192 0.93 -22.46 15.87
CA CYS A 192 -0.48 -22.75 16.11
C CYS A 192 -1.38 -21.56 15.77
N SER A 193 -0.98 -20.34 16.15
CA SER A 193 -1.70 -19.12 15.83
C SER A 193 -1.77 -18.84 14.33
N ALA A 194 -0.69 -19.08 13.57
CA ALA A 194 -0.68 -18.89 12.13
C ALA A 194 -1.66 -19.84 11.41
N ALA A 195 -1.65 -21.12 11.79
CA ALA A 195 -2.59 -22.12 11.28
C ALA A 195 -4.06 -21.75 11.63
N LEU A 196 -4.33 -21.38 12.88
CA LEU A 196 -5.67 -21.00 13.34
C LEU A 196 -6.18 -19.71 12.67
N ARG A 197 -5.32 -18.70 12.47
CA ARG A 197 -5.65 -17.48 11.72
C ARG A 197 -6.03 -17.78 10.26
N ALA A 198 -5.30 -18.67 9.57
CA ALA A 198 -5.64 -19.13 8.22
C ALA A 198 -6.98 -19.88 8.17
N HIS A 199 -7.28 -20.70 9.19
CA HIS A 199 -8.60 -21.32 9.40
C HIS A 199 -9.70 -20.35 9.87
N ARG A 200 -9.47 -19.03 9.87
CA ARG A 200 -10.39 -17.98 10.35
C ARG A 200 -10.85 -18.15 11.82
N ARG A 201 -10.02 -18.79 12.67
CA ARG A 201 -10.26 -19.03 14.11
C ARG A 201 -9.45 -18.06 14.98
N PHE A 202 -10.01 -16.90 15.27
CA PHE A 202 -9.29 -15.81 15.96
C PHE A 202 -9.30 -15.87 17.50
N VAL A 203 -10.27 -16.58 18.10
CA VAL A 203 -10.48 -16.60 19.56
C VAL A 203 -9.33 -17.26 20.34
N ALA A 204 -8.88 -18.45 19.93
CA ALA A 204 -7.81 -19.15 20.64
C ALA A 204 -6.43 -18.44 20.50
N PRO A 205 -6.05 -17.91 19.33
CA PRO A 205 -4.90 -17.00 19.20
C PRO A 205 -4.98 -15.73 20.06
N ALA A 206 -6.17 -15.22 20.39
CA ALA A 206 -6.33 -14.05 21.26
C ALA A 206 -6.21 -14.38 22.76
N ALA A 207 -6.46 -15.63 23.15
CA ALA A 207 -6.41 -16.08 24.55
C ALA A 207 -4.99 -16.33 25.07
N ILE A 208 -3.97 -16.41 24.19
CA ILE A 208 -2.61 -16.81 24.58
C ILE A 208 -1.99 -15.91 25.65
N TYR A 209 -2.17 -14.59 25.56
CA TYR A 209 -1.61 -13.63 26.53
C TYR A 209 -2.39 -13.60 27.86
N VAL A 210 -3.62 -14.13 27.91
CA VAL A 210 -4.31 -14.40 29.19
C VAL A 210 -3.61 -15.55 29.89
N ALA A 211 -3.45 -16.68 29.21
CA ALA A 211 -2.80 -17.88 29.75
C ALA A 211 -1.33 -17.65 30.16
N TYR A 212 -0.58 -16.91 29.34
CA TYR A 212 0.82 -16.54 29.61
C TYR A 212 0.97 -15.77 30.93
N ASN A 213 0.22 -14.67 31.10
CA ASN A 213 0.34 -13.83 32.28
C ASN A 213 -0.21 -14.50 33.54
N VAL A 214 -1.27 -15.33 33.42
CA VAL A 214 -1.74 -16.18 34.54
C VAL A 214 -0.62 -17.12 35.00
N GLY A 215 0.04 -17.83 34.08
CA GLY A 215 1.16 -18.72 34.42
C GLY A 215 2.31 -18.03 35.17
N ILE A 216 2.68 -16.81 34.74
CA ILE A 216 3.71 -16.01 35.41
C ILE A 216 3.26 -15.57 36.81
N ILE A 217 2.06 -14.98 36.93
CA ILE A 217 1.50 -14.51 38.21
C ILE A 217 1.41 -15.66 39.22
N THR A 218 0.89 -16.82 38.80
CA THR A 218 0.79 -18.02 39.65
C THR A 218 2.17 -18.45 40.16
N ALA A 219 3.17 -18.60 39.28
CA ALA A 219 4.51 -19.03 39.67
C ALA A 219 5.18 -18.05 40.67
N MET A 220 4.98 -16.74 40.49
CA MET A 220 5.51 -15.72 41.39
C MET A 220 4.89 -15.81 42.80
N PHE A 221 3.58 -16.01 42.90
CA PHE A 221 2.91 -16.14 44.20
C PHE A 221 3.12 -17.50 44.88
N THR A 222 3.37 -18.60 44.14
CA THR A 222 3.60 -19.92 44.74
C THR A 222 5.07 -20.20 45.07
N LEU A 223 6.02 -19.70 44.28
CA LEU A 223 7.45 -20.02 44.41
C LEU A 223 8.32 -18.82 44.84
N GLY A 224 7.83 -17.58 44.71
CA GLY A 224 8.62 -16.36 44.93
C GLY A 224 9.24 -16.25 46.32
N GLY A 225 8.59 -16.77 47.36
CA GLY A 225 9.12 -16.76 48.73
C GLY A 225 10.34 -17.67 48.96
N HIS A 226 10.61 -18.62 48.07
CA HIS A 226 11.75 -19.55 48.16
C HIS A 226 12.77 -19.36 47.02
N TRP A 227 12.32 -18.94 45.84
CA TRP A 227 13.16 -18.82 44.63
C TRP A 227 13.47 -17.36 44.24
N GLY A 228 12.97 -16.38 44.99
CA GLY A 228 13.11 -14.96 44.67
C GLY A 228 12.53 -14.63 43.29
N VAL A 229 13.13 -13.66 42.59
CA VAL A 229 12.71 -13.27 41.24
C VAL A 229 12.86 -14.39 40.19
N ARG A 230 13.67 -15.45 40.44
CA ARG A 230 13.77 -16.62 39.52
C ARG A 230 12.41 -17.30 39.31
N SER A 231 11.49 -17.17 40.28
CA SER A 231 10.09 -17.60 40.15
C SER A 231 9.36 -16.98 38.95
N ALA A 232 9.63 -15.71 38.63
CA ALA A 232 9.07 -15.02 37.48
C ALA A 232 9.65 -15.54 36.15
N ALA A 233 10.96 -15.87 36.13
CA ALA A 233 11.62 -16.47 34.97
C ALA A 233 11.11 -17.89 34.68
N LEU A 234 10.91 -18.71 35.70
CA LEU A 234 10.24 -20.01 35.57
C LEU A 234 8.77 -19.85 35.14
N GLY A 235 8.09 -18.82 35.66
CA GLY A 235 6.74 -18.43 35.25
C GLY A 235 6.61 -18.09 33.76
N VAL A 236 7.63 -17.50 33.15
CA VAL A 236 7.68 -17.24 31.69
C VAL A 236 7.73 -18.55 30.90
N ALA A 237 8.57 -19.50 31.31
CA ALA A 237 8.67 -20.81 30.68
C ALA A 237 7.34 -21.58 30.74
N PHE A 238 6.75 -21.68 31.95
CA PHE A 238 5.47 -22.34 32.19
C PHE A 238 4.31 -21.64 31.46
N GLY A 239 4.23 -20.31 31.55
CA GLY A 239 3.26 -19.50 30.83
C GLY A 239 3.31 -19.73 29.32
N GLY A 240 4.51 -19.86 28.74
CA GLY A 240 4.70 -20.20 27.33
C GLY A 240 4.09 -21.56 26.96
N VAL A 241 4.24 -22.58 27.82
CA VAL A 241 3.58 -23.89 27.62
C VAL A 241 2.05 -23.75 27.65
N LEU A 242 1.50 -22.94 28.57
CA LEU A 242 0.06 -22.65 28.61
C LEU A 242 -0.46 -21.98 27.31
N MET A 243 0.35 -21.15 26.63
CA MET A 243 0.00 -20.55 25.32
C MET A 243 -0.20 -21.60 24.22
N VAL A 244 0.56 -22.71 24.27
CA VAL A 244 0.41 -23.84 23.34
C VAL A 244 -0.83 -24.65 23.70
N LEU A 245 -0.97 -25.04 24.97
CA LEU A 245 -2.08 -25.85 25.46
C LEU A 245 -3.45 -25.18 25.24
N THR A 246 -3.53 -23.86 25.39
CA THR A 246 -4.76 -23.07 25.13
C THR A 246 -5.23 -23.17 23.67
N GLN A 247 -4.31 -23.36 22.72
CA GLN A 247 -4.61 -23.41 21.29
C GLN A 247 -4.84 -24.84 20.76
N LEU A 248 -4.16 -25.83 21.35
CA LEU A 248 -4.09 -27.20 20.85
C LEU A 248 -5.48 -27.86 20.63
N PRO A 249 -6.49 -27.74 21.54
CA PRO A 249 -7.83 -28.30 21.30
C PRO A 249 -8.57 -27.67 20.12
N SER A 250 -8.22 -26.45 19.72
CA SER A 250 -8.82 -25.78 18.56
C SER A 250 -8.15 -26.23 17.26
N LEU A 251 -6.82 -26.29 17.23
CA LEU A 251 -6.07 -26.78 16.07
C LEU A 251 -6.41 -28.26 15.78
N TRP A 252 -6.46 -29.09 16.82
CA TRP A 252 -6.79 -30.51 16.73
C TRP A 252 -8.18 -30.76 16.12
N ARG A 253 -9.17 -29.90 16.39
CA ARG A 253 -10.52 -29.99 15.80
C ARG A 253 -10.51 -29.72 14.29
N GLU A 254 -9.83 -28.67 13.84
CA GLU A 254 -9.70 -28.33 12.40
C GLU A 254 -8.96 -29.41 11.60
N LEU A 255 -7.99 -30.08 12.24
CA LEU A 255 -7.31 -31.25 11.67
C LEU A 255 -8.22 -32.49 11.64
N ARG A 256 -8.93 -32.84 12.73
CA ARG A 256 -9.90 -33.96 12.73
C ARG A 256 -11.02 -33.75 11.70
N ALA A 257 -11.51 -32.53 11.52
CA ALA A 257 -12.52 -32.20 10.51
C ALA A 257 -12.02 -32.50 9.08
N GLY A 258 -10.78 -32.13 8.74
CA GLY A 258 -10.16 -32.48 7.46
C GLY A 258 -10.07 -33.98 7.22
N ARG A 259 -9.74 -34.76 8.26
CA ARG A 259 -9.67 -36.22 8.21
C ARG A 259 -11.03 -36.85 7.85
N ARG A 260 -12.14 -36.27 8.34
CA ARG A 260 -13.50 -36.70 7.99
C ARG A 260 -13.86 -36.32 6.55
N GLY A 261 -13.58 -35.09 6.13
CA GLY A 261 -13.87 -34.62 4.76
C GLY A 261 -13.14 -35.42 3.67
N VAL A 262 -11.82 -35.64 3.83
CA VAL A 262 -11.03 -36.44 2.87
C VAL A 262 -11.50 -37.90 2.85
N ARG A 263 -11.72 -38.53 4.01
CA ARG A 263 -12.19 -39.92 4.07
C ARG A 263 -13.60 -40.09 3.48
N ALA A 264 -14.51 -39.15 3.72
CA ALA A 264 -15.85 -39.15 3.14
C ALA A 264 -15.82 -38.99 1.61
N ARG A 265 -14.95 -38.13 1.08
CA ARG A 265 -14.78 -37.95 -0.37
C ARG A 265 -14.17 -39.19 -1.03
N ALA A 266 -13.17 -39.80 -0.40
CA ALA A 266 -12.60 -41.07 -0.86
C ALA A 266 -13.61 -42.23 -0.85
N THR A 267 -14.49 -42.31 0.16
CA THR A 267 -15.59 -43.29 0.16
C THR A 267 -16.71 -42.96 -0.82
N ALA A 268 -16.83 -41.72 -1.28
CA ALA A 268 -17.80 -41.35 -2.32
C ALA A 268 -17.26 -41.70 -3.72
N THR A 269 -15.99 -41.41 -4.01
CA THR A 269 -15.34 -41.83 -5.27
C THR A 269 -15.26 -43.35 -5.39
N ALA A 270 -15.06 -44.07 -4.28
CA ALA A 270 -15.09 -45.54 -4.23
C ALA A 270 -16.52 -46.15 -4.27
N LYS A 271 -17.58 -45.33 -4.41
CA LYS A 271 -18.98 -45.79 -4.45
C LYS A 271 -19.78 -45.25 -5.64
N ALA A 272 -19.09 -44.64 -6.63
CA ALA A 272 -19.67 -44.37 -7.92
C ALA A 272 -19.73 -45.67 -8.74
N PRO A 273 -20.88 -46.07 -9.31
CA PRO A 273 -20.96 -47.27 -10.14
C PRO A 273 -20.24 -47.05 -11.47
N ALA A 274 -19.40 -48.00 -11.87
CA ALA A 274 -18.73 -47.97 -13.16
C ALA A 274 -19.68 -48.46 -14.26
N THR A 275 -20.27 -47.53 -15.02
CA THR A 275 -21.00 -47.83 -16.27
C THR A 275 -20.02 -48.22 -17.38
N ALA A 276 -19.54 -49.46 -17.33
CA ALA A 276 -18.76 -50.06 -18.41
C ALA A 276 -19.67 -50.45 -19.58
N ILE A 277 -19.41 -49.92 -20.78
CA ILE A 277 -20.06 -50.38 -22.01
C ILE A 277 -19.38 -51.68 -22.45
N THR A 278 -20.17 -52.74 -22.65
CA THR A 278 -19.68 -54.09 -22.91
C THR A 278 -19.29 -54.29 -24.38
N VAL A 279 -18.05 -54.70 -24.63
CA VAL A 279 -17.63 -55.43 -25.85
C VAL A 279 -17.00 -56.75 -25.41
N LYS A 280 -17.12 -57.79 -26.23
CA LYS A 280 -17.35 -59.16 -25.76
C LYS A 280 -16.21 -60.16 -26.07
N ALA A 281 -15.58 -60.67 -25.01
CA ALA A 281 -14.90 -61.99 -24.93
C ALA A 281 -13.62 -62.16 -25.80
N PRO A 282 -12.84 -63.26 -25.64
CA PRO A 282 -12.93 -64.35 -24.66
C PRO A 282 -11.75 -64.44 -23.66
N ALA A 283 -11.81 -65.43 -22.77
CA ALA A 283 -10.94 -65.57 -21.60
C ALA A 283 -9.60 -66.27 -21.87
N ALA A 284 -8.60 -65.97 -21.04
CA ALA A 284 -7.42 -66.82 -20.81
C ALA A 284 -7.13 -66.94 -19.30
N THR A 285 -6.88 -68.16 -18.89
CA THR A 285 -6.82 -68.72 -17.52
C THR A 285 -5.73 -68.21 -16.56
N LYS A 286 -6.14 -68.03 -15.29
CA LYS A 286 -5.55 -68.54 -14.02
C LYS A 286 -4.15 -68.10 -13.54
N ALA A 287 -4.05 -68.10 -12.20
CA ALA A 287 -2.86 -68.38 -11.37
C ALA A 287 -1.72 -67.34 -11.32
N SER A 288 -0.88 -67.26 -10.29
CA SER A 288 -1.03 -67.51 -8.83
C SER A 288 0.27 -67.12 -8.11
N GLY A 289 0.25 -66.90 -6.78
CA GLY A 289 1.48 -66.75 -5.96
C GLY A 289 1.98 -65.30 -5.90
N ALA A 290 2.11 -64.59 -4.78
CA ALA A 290 2.46 -64.90 -3.37
C ALA A 290 3.97 -64.93 -3.07
N SER A 291 4.34 -64.26 -1.97
CA SER A 291 5.70 -64.11 -1.40
C SER A 291 6.74 -63.37 -2.26
N ALA A 292 7.83 -62.81 -1.71
CA ALA A 292 8.06 -62.23 -0.37
C ALA A 292 9.39 -61.43 -0.37
N ALA A 293 9.66 -60.72 0.74
CA ALA A 293 10.99 -60.49 1.32
C ALA A 293 12.14 -59.93 0.45
N SER A 294 12.33 -58.60 0.55
CA SER A 294 13.59 -57.93 0.97
C SER A 294 14.97 -58.30 0.38
N GLY A 295 15.68 -57.26 -0.08
CA GLY A 295 17.13 -57.28 -0.37
C GLY A 295 17.44 -57.46 -1.87
N THR A 296 18.45 -56.81 -2.46
CA THR A 296 19.40 -55.82 -1.90
C THR A 296 19.88 -54.86 -3.01
N ALA A 297 20.86 -54.01 -2.71
CA ALA A 297 21.64 -53.18 -3.65
C ALA A 297 22.27 -53.99 -4.82
N ALA A 298 22.75 -53.41 -5.92
CA ALA A 298 22.56 -52.11 -6.61
C ALA A 298 23.46 -52.12 -7.88
N ALA A 299 23.20 -51.22 -8.86
CA ALA A 299 24.00 -51.05 -10.10
C ALA A 299 23.98 -52.29 -11.04
N SER A 300 24.31 -52.22 -12.34
CA SER A 300 24.55 -51.11 -13.29
C SER A 300 24.17 -51.57 -14.73
N GLU A 301 24.18 -50.63 -15.68
CA GLU A 301 24.69 -50.71 -17.08
C GLU A 301 24.94 -52.13 -17.67
N THR A 302 24.53 -52.49 -18.90
CA THR A 302 24.35 -51.74 -20.18
C THR A 302 23.04 -52.18 -20.89
N GLY A 303 22.51 -51.60 -21.99
CA GLY A 303 23.12 -51.20 -23.28
C GLY A 303 23.40 -52.45 -24.14
N ALA A 304 22.88 -52.62 -25.37
CA ALA A 304 22.03 -51.77 -26.24
C ALA A 304 21.14 -52.69 -27.16
N ALA A 305 20.50 -52.36 -28.30
CA ALA A 305 20.58 -51.20 -29.22
C ALA A 305 19.33 -51.06 -30.16
N LYS A 306 19.52 -50.26 -31.22
CA LYS A 306 18.91 -50.18 -32.59
C LYS A 306 18.23 -51.45 -33.18
N GLU A 307 17.33 -51.41 -34.18
CA GLU A 307 17.00 -50.36 -35.20
C GLU A 307 15.48 -50.38 -35.63
N PRO A 308 14.96 -49.83 -36.79
CA PRO A 308 13.65 -49.13 -36.80
C PRO A 308 12.64 -49.67 -37.88
N PRO A 309 11.81 -48.87 -38.57
CA PRO A 309 10.57 -48.20 -38.10
C PRO A 309 9.30 -48.60 -38.89
N THR A 310 8.13 -48.61 -38.23
CA THR A 310 6.80 -48.66 -38.91
C THR A 310 5.74 -47.78 -38.21
N ALA A 311 4.59 -47.63 -38.86
CA ALA A 311 3.70 -46.46 -38.72
C ALA A 311 2.89 -46.35 -37.42
N ALA A 312 2.50 -45.10 -37.15
CA ALA A 312 1.83 -44.58 -35.98
C ALA A 312 0.54 -45.28 -35.51
N SER A 313 0.29 -45.16 -34.19
CA SER A 313 -1.05 -45.04 -33.61
C SER A 313 -0.97 -44.07 -32.41
N PRO A 314 -2.01 -43.25 -32.15
CA PRO A 314 -1.89 -42.13 -31.22
C PRO A 314 -1.81 -42.57 -29.75
N LYS A 315 -0.76 -42.14 -29.07
CA LYS A 315 -0.63 -42.26 -27.61
C LYS A 315 -1.73 -41.39 -26.95
N PRO A 316 -2.42 -41.87 -25.89
CA PRO A 316 -3.33 -41.02 -25.11
C PRO A 316 -2.59 -39.80 -24.56
N LEU A 317 -3.27 -38.66 -24.44
CA LEU A 317 -2.67 -37.45 -23.87
C LEU A 317 -2.27 -37.71 -22.41
N GLU A 318 -0.96 -37.72 -22.15
CA GLU A 318 -0.43 -37.55 -20.81
C GLU A 318 -0.80 -36.14 -20.34
N LEU A 319 -1.82 -36.05 -19.46
CA LEU A 319 -2.20 -34.82 -18.79
C LEU A 319 -0.99 -34.24 -18.07
N THR A 320 -0.48 -33.12 -18.57
CA THR A 320 0.69 -32.46 -18.01
C THR A 320 0.41 -32.04 -16.57
N PRO A 321 1.26 -32.43 -15.59
CA PRO A 321 1.04 -32.05 -14.20
C PRO A 321 1.18 -30.54 -14.02
N ASP A 322 0.24 -29.94 -13.28
CA ASP A 322 0.08 -28.50 -13.03
C ASP A 322 1.43 -27.75 -12.86
N PRO A 323 1.83 -26.87 -13.80
CA PRO A 323 3.11 -26.15 -13.75
C PRO A 323 3.05 -24.91 -12.82
N GLU A 324 2.66 -25.11 -11.57
CA GLU A 324 2.82 -24.13 -10.47
C GLU A 324 3.82 -24.64 -9.41
N PRO A 325 5.12 -24.77 -9.76
CA PRO A 325 6.16 -24.98 -8.77
C PRO A 325 6.13 -23.79 -7.81
N HIS A 326 5.95 -24.07 -6.52
CA HIS A 326 5.70 -23.06 -5.49
C HIS A 326 6.66 -21.88 -5.61
N ARG A 327 6.15 -20.70 -5.98
CA ARG A 327 6.87 -19.45 -5.73
C ARG A 327 7.17 -19.43 -4.23
N PRO A 328 8.46 -19.49 -3.81
CA PRO A 328 8.76 -19.38 -2.39
C PRO A 328 8.21 -18.05 -1.89
N VAL A 329 7.76 -18.01 -0.64
CA VAL A 329 7.35 -16.75 -0.01
C VAL A 329 8.52 -15.79 -0.13
N ASP A 330 8.37 -14.75 -0.96
CA ASP A 330 9.49 -13.90 -1.38
C ASP A 330 10.03 -13.15 -0.15
N LEU A 331 11.13 -13.68 0.40
CA LEU A 331 11.74 -13.21 1.64
C LEU A 331 12.15 -11.74 1.51
N ALA A 332 12.44 -11.25 0.30
CA ALA A 332 12.74 -9.84 0.05
C ALA A 332 11.51 -8.91 0.22
N LEU A 333 10.28 -9.44 0.19
CA LEU A 333 9.06 -8.71 0.53
C LEU A 333 8.80 -8.67 2.05
N ILE A 334 9.20 -9.69 2.82
CA ILE A 334 8.97 -9.72 4.27
C ILE A 334 10.10 -9.02 5.05
N ALA A 335 11.35 -9.12 4.56
CA ALA A 335 12.52 -8.53 5.21
C ALA A 335 12.39 -7.05 5.63
N PRO A 336 11.79 -6.12 4.83
CA PRO A 336 11.64 -4.72 5.25
C PRO A 336 10.74 -4.53 6.48
N VAL A 337 9.74 -5.39 6.65
CA VAL A 337 8.81 -5.36 7.79
C VAL A 337 9.47 -5.97 9.03
N LEU A 338 10.09 -7.15 8.86
CA LEU A 338 10.76 -7.86 9.94
C LEU A 338 11.97 -7.09 10.50
N LEU A 339 12.80 -6.50 9.64
CA LEU A 339 13.93 -5.68 10.06
C LEU A 339 13.48 -4.36 10.69
N PHE A 340 12.35 -3.77 10.24
CA PHE A 340 11.75 -2.63 10.92
C PHE A 340 11.31 -2.99 12.35
N ALA A 341 10.62 -4.11 12.54
CA ALA A 341 10.18 -4.58 13.85
C ALA A 341 11.38 -4.86 14.77
N LEU A 342 12.39 -5.59 14.28
CA LEU A 342 13.64 -5.85 15.00
C LEU A 342 14.39 -4.58 15.39
N THR A 343 14.54 -3.62 14.47
CA THR A 343 15.24 -2.35 14.75
C THR A 343 14.45 -1.49 15.74
N ARG A 344 13.12 -1.52 15.70
CA ARG A 344 12.30 -0.86 16.72
C ARG A 344 12.50 -1.52 18.09
N GLN A 345 12.59 -2.84 18.13
CA GLN A 345 12.76 -3.61 19.36
C GLN A 345 14.19 -3.52 19.94
N SER A 346 15.21 -3.27 19.11
CA SER A 346 16.60 -3.06 19.57
C SER A 346 16.77 -1.81 20.45
N GLN A 347 15.80 -0.90 20.46
CA GLN A 347 15.81 0.28 21.34
C GLN A 347 15.91 -0.11 22.83
N VAL A 348 15.20 -1.16 23.26
CA VAL A 348 15.20 -1.58 24.68
C VAL A 348 16.53 -2.20 25.09
N LEU A 349 17.34 -2.66 24.13
CA LEU A 349 18.72 -3.13 24.39
C LEU A 349 19.62 -1.95 24.76
N VAL A 350 19.49 -0.83 24.06
CA VAL A 350 20.22 0.42 24.34
C VAL A 350 19.84 0.98 25.72
N GLU A 351 18.54 0.95 26.06
CA GLU A 351 18.06 1.36 27.38
C GLU A 351 18.63 0.46 28.49
N ARG A 352 18.56 -0.87 28.35
CA ARG A 352 19.10 -1.83 29.33
C ARG A 352 20.62 -1.70 29.50
N PHE A 353 21.37 -1.60 28.41
CA PHE A 353 22.84 -1.49 28.42
C PHE A 353 23.28 -0.24 29.20
N LEU A 354 22.74 0.93 28.86
CA LEU A 354 23.11 2.19 29.51
C LEU A 354 22.54 2.36 30.92
N ALA A 355 21.39 1.75 31.23
CA ALA A 355 20.86 1.75 32.59
C ALA A 355 21.58 0.76 33.52
N SER A 356 22.29 -0.25 32.99
CA SER A 356 23.03 -1.20 33.81
C SER A 356 24.21 -0.58 34.57
N SER A 357 24.76 0.54 34.12
CA SER A 357 25.85 1.27 34.80
C SER A 357 25.35 2.33 35.80
N LEU A 358 24.04 2.39 36.04
CA LEU A 358 23.40 3.28 37.02
C LEU A 358 23.06 2.52 38.31
N PRO A 359 22.71 3.21 39.41
CA PRO A 359 22.28 2.55 40.66
C PRO A 359 21.13 1.55 40.44
N ALA A 360 21.16 0.46 41.21
CA ALA A 360 20.18 -0.62 41.11
C ALA A 360 18.73 -0.10 41.22
N GLY A 361 17.86 -0.62 40.36
CA GLY A 361 16.49 -0.13 40.16
C GLY A 361 16.34 0.76 38.92
N ALA A 362 17.44 1.21 38.29
CA ALA A 362 17.39 2.03 37.09
C ALA A 362 16.64 1.36 35.92
N ILE A 363 16.86 0.06 35.69
CA ILE A 363 16.16 -0.70 34.63
C ILE A 363 14.68 -0.86 34.99
N SER A 364 14.39 -1.15 36.25
CA SER A 364 13.03 -1.27 36.81
C SER A 364 12.23 0.02 36.66
N HIS A 365 12.79 1.16 37.04
CA HIS A 365 12.13 2.48 36.95
C HIS A 365 11.81 2.85 35.50
N LEU A 366 12.71 2.60 34.55
CA LEU A 366 12.44 2.78 33.11
C LEU A 366 11.27 1.88 32.66
N ASN A 367 11.34 0.59 32.98
CA ASN A 367 10.32 -0.40 32.64
C ASN A 367 8.92 -0.04 33.18
N TYR A 368 8.79 0.29 34.47
CA TYR A 368 7.50 0.62 35.07
C TYR A 368 6.94 1.94 34.54
N ALA A 369 7.79 2.96 34.38
CA ALA A 369 7.41 4.25 33.79
C ALA A 369 6.92 4.11 32.35
N GLN A 370 7.68 3.39 31.51
CA GLN A 370 7.34 3.18 30.11
C GLN A 370 6.00 2.44 29.94
N LYS A 371 5.76 1.39 30.74
CA LYS A 371 4.52 0.60 30.68
C LYS A 371 3.26 1.40 30.99
N VAL A 372 3.30 2.31 31.97
CA VAL A 372 2.15 3.17 32.30
C VAL A 372 2.01 4.32 31.29
N ALA A 373 3.11 4.98 30.91
CA ALA A 373 3.10 6.04 29.89
C ALA A 373 2.49 5.58 28.56
N GLN A 374 2.75 4.34 28.14
CA GLN A 374 2.27 3.80 26.86
C GLN A 374 0.76 3.48 26.80
N MET A 375 0.01 3.49 27.91
CA MET A 375 -1.43 3.17 27.91
C MET A 375 -2.26 4.12 26.99
N PRO A 376 -2.12 5.47 27.09
CA PRO A 376 -2.65 6.41 26.10
C PRO A 376 -2.32 6.11 24.64
N MET A 377 -1.06 5.74 24.33
CA MET A 377 -0.65 5.41 22.96
C MET A 377 -1.43 4.18 22.47
N THR A 378 -1.50 3.12 23.27
CA THR A 378 -2.18 1.87 22.89
C THR A 378 -3.66 2.09 22.60
N LEU A 379 -4.37 2.81 23.48
CA LEU A 379 -5.77 3.20 23.26
C LEU A 379 -5.95 4.07 22.00
N SER A 380 -4.99 4.96 21.72
CA SER A 380 -5.00 5.79 20.52
C SER A 380 -4.76 4.99 19.23
N LEU A 381 -3.78 4.08 19.23
CA LEU A 381 -3.47 3.19 18.11
C LEU A 381 -4.57 2.17 17.82
N MET A 382 -5.39 1.80 18.82
CA MET A 382 -6.59 0.98 18.64
C MET A 382 -7.63 1.65 17.74
N LEU A 383 -7.79 2.98 17.80
CA LEU A 383 -8.66 3.71 16.88
C LEU A 383 -8.20 3.52 15.43
N CYS A 384 -6.90 3.73 15.17
CA CYS A 384 -6.30 3.54 13.85
C CYS A 384 -6.39 2.09 13.33
N THR A 385 -6.54 1.06 14.17
CA THR A 385 -6.69 -0.33 13.67
C THR A 385 -8.06 -0.57 13.07
N VAL A 386 -9.10 0.09 13.58
CA VAL A 386 -10.47 0.00 13.04
C VAL A 386 -10.62 0.78 11.74
N THR A 387 -9.86 1.88 11.58
CA THR A 387 -9.91 2.69 10.35
C THR A 387 -9.03 2.16 9.23
N PHE A 388 -7.93 1.47 9.55
CA PHE A 388 -6.92 0.97 8.62
C PHE A 388 -7.46 0.14 7.43
N PRO A 389 -8.41 -0.82 7.59
CA PRO A 389 -8.98 -1.55 6.45
C PRO A 389 -9.66 -0.64 5.41
N VAL A 390 -10.15 0.53 5.82
CA VAL A 390 -10.74 1.52 4.89
C VAL A 390 -9.66 2.22 4.07
N VAL A 391 -8.47 2.46 4.64
CA VAL A 391 -7.32 3.01 3.92
C VAL A 391 -6.77 1.98 2.94
N ALA A 392 -6.53 0.75 3.39
CA ALA A 392 -6.05 -0.33 2.53
C ALA A 392 -7.01 -0.62 1.38
N ARG A 393 -8.34 -0.64 1.65
CA ARG A 393 -9.36 -0.77 0.62
C ARG A 393 -9.39 0.40 -0.35
N ALA A 394 -9.32 1.65 0.12
CA ALA A 394 -9.29 2.82 -0.76
C ALA A 394 -8.06 2.82 -1.68
N LEU A 395 -6.90 2.36 -1.18
CA LEU A 395 -5.69 2.20 -1.99
C LEU A 395 -5.82 1.07 -3.03
N ALA A 396 -6.45 -0.06 -2.68
CA ALA A 396 -6.76 -1.14 -3.62
C ALA A 396 -7.80 -0.73 -4.68
N GLU A 397 -8.78 0.10 -4.31
CA GLU A 397 -9.77 0.71 -5.22
C GLU A 397 -9.21 1.92 -6.01
N GLY A 398 -7.92 2.27 -5.84
CA GLY A 398 -7.26 3.40 -6.53
C GLY A 398 -7.68 4.80 -6.07
N ASP A 399 -8.52 4.93 -5.04
CA ASP A 399 -9.05 6.18 -4.51
C ASP A 399 -8.06 6.83 -3.53
N VAL A 400 -7.02 7.44 -4.11
CA VAL A 400 -5.91 8.06 -3.37
C VAL A 400 -6.37 9.25 -2.52
N GLU A 401 -7.34 10.06 -2.96
CA GLU A 401 -7.78 11.23 -2.17
C GLU A 401 -8.68 10.82 -0.99
N ARG A 402 -9.46 9.74 -1.10
CA ARG A 402 -10.14 9.12 0.05
C ARG A 402 -9.16 8.49 1.02
N ALA A 403 -8.17 7.74 0.52
CA ALA A 403 -7.11 7.18 1.35
C ALA A 403 -6.36 8.28 2.11
N ARG A 404 -5.99 9.36 1.42
CA ARG A 404 -5.36 10.57 1.99
C ARG A 404 -6.23 11.26 3.01
N THR A 405 -7.46 11.62 2.67
CA THR A 405 -8.39 12.31 3.58
C THR A 405 -8.68 11.47 4.82
N ARG A 406 -8.66 10.13 4.69
CA ARG A 406 -8.74 9.21 5.83
C ARG A 406 -7.49 9.25 6.69
N VAL A 407 -6.29 9.10 6.11
CA VAL A 407 -5.02 9.17 6.85
C VAL A 407 -4.82 10.53 7.53
N GLU A 408 -5.12 11.65 6.87
CA GLU A 408 -5.04 12.99 7.46
C GLU A 408 -5.96 13.15 8.69
N ARG A 409 -7.20 12.64 8.61
CA ARG A 409 -8.16 12.64 9.74
C ARG A 409 -7.75 11.70 10.85
N ASP A 410 -7.27 10.51 10.51
CA ASP A 410 -6.89 9.48 11.49
C ASP A 410 -5.64 9.92 12.27
N LEU A 411 -4.64 10.52 11.60
CA LEU A 411 -3.47 11.13 12.23
C LEU A 411 -3.87 12.25 13.20
N ALA A 412 -4.81 13.13 12.83
CA ALA A 412 -5.32 14.17 13.72
C ALA A 412 -6.05 13.59 14.94
N LEU A 413 -6.90 12.57 14.75
CA LEU A 413 -7.65 11.91 15.82
C LEU A 413 -6.73 11.17 16.81
N VAL A 414 -5.72 10.42 16.33
CA VAL A 414 -4.78 9.73 17.24
C VAL A 414 -3.83 10.69 17.94
N SER A 415 -3.42 11.78 17.28
CA SER A 415 -2.63 12.83 17.92
C SER A 415 -3.45 13.51 19.02
N CYS A 416 -4.69 13.89 18.75
CA CYS A 416 -5.60 14.47 19.73
C CYS A 416 -5.85 13.51 20.93
N THR A 417 -6.05 12.22 20.65
CA THR A 417 -6.33 11.21 21.68
C THR A 417 -5.12 10.90 22.55
N VAL A 418 -3.93 10.72 21.96
CA VAL A 418 -2.73 10.48 22.76
C VAL A 418 -2.33 11.72 23.56
N LEU A 419 -2.43 12.94 22.99
CA LEU A 419 -2.04 14.17 23.68
C LEU A 419 -2.91 14.49 24.90
N LEU A 420 -4.21 14.15 24.88
CA LEU A 420 -5.06 14.18 26.07
C LEU A 420 -4.52 13.24 27.15
N GLY A 421 -4.22 11.99 26.80
CA GLY A 421 -3.67 11.01 27.75
C GLY A 421 -2.24 11.33 28.21
N THR A 422 -1.41 11.93 27.36
CA THR A 422 -0.08 12.47 27.69
C THR A 422 -0.20 13.55 28.76
N ALA A 423 -1.17 14.46 28.63
CA ALA A 423 -1.41 15.49 29.64
C ALA A 423 -1.86 14.88 30.99
N VAL A 424 -2.67 13.82 30.97
CA VAL A 424 -3.06 13.06 32.18
C VAL A 424 -1.84 12.38 32.82
N VAL A 425 -1.00 11.69 32.03
CA VAL A 425 0.21 11.01 32.50
C VAL A 425 1.21 12.01 33.10
N ILE A 426 1.40 13.18 32.49
CA ILE A 426 2.30 14.22 33.02
C ILE A 426 1.76 14.82 34.33
N ALA A 427 0.47 15.14 34.36
CA ALA A 427 -0.19 15.72 35.53
C ALA A 427 -0.12 14.76 36.73
N CYS A 428 -0.77 13.61 36.60
CA CYS A 428 -1.05 12.67 37.69
C CYS A 428 0.03 11.61 37.90
N ALA A 429 1.29 11.89 37.53
CA ALA A 429 2.35 10.87 37.51
C ALA A 429 2.59 10.22 38.90
N PRO A 430 2.77 10.99 40.00
CA PRO A 430 2.96 10.40 41.32
C PRO A 430 1.76 9.60 41.80
N GLU A 431 0.54 10.09 41.58
CA GLU A 431 -0.70 9.47 42.02
C GLU A 431 -0.95 8.15 41.27
N ALA A 432 -0.72 8.13 39.95
CA ALA A 432 -0.85 6.94 39.13
C ALA A 432 0.15 5.84 39.55
N VAL A 433 1.44 6.17 39.69
CA VAL A 433 2.45 5.20 40.13
C VAL A 433 2.16 4.71 41.55
N ARG A 434 1.78 5.60 42.47
CA ARG A 434 1.40 5.27 43.85
C ARG A 434 0.23 4.28 43.91
N LEU A 435 -0.83 4.52 43.14
CA LEU A 435 -2.02 3.67 43.13
C LEU A 435 -1.79 2.32 42.41
N LEU A 436 -0.91 2.29 41.41
CA LEU A 436 -0.62 1.08 40.63
C LEU A 436 0.44 0.17 41.29
N PHE A 437 1.50 0.74 41.87
CA PHE A 437 2.68 -0.03 42.28
C PHE A 437 3.06 0.06 43.76
N GLN A 438 2.81 1.17 44.48
CA GLN A 438 3.32 1.38 45.85
C GLN A 438 2.66 0.49 46.92
N ARG A 439 3.08 -0.78 46.96
CA ARG A 439 2.64 -1.85 47.86
C ARG A 439 3.77 -2.88 48.01
N GLY A 440 3.89 -3.48 49.19
CA GLY A 440 4.89 -4.52 49.44
C GLY A 440 6.31 -3.98 49.29
N ALA A 441 7.14 -4.64 48.48
CA ALA A 441 8.54 -4.28 48.26
C ALA A 441 8.75 -3.00 47.42
N PHE A 442 7.72 -2.43 46.78
CA PHE A 442 7.82 -1.19 45.99
C PHE A 442 7.55 0.05 46.86
N THR A 443 8.58 0.89 47.01
CA THR A 443 8.63 1.95 48.03
C THR A 443 8.09 3.30 47.56
N ALA A 444 8.04 4.27 48.49
CA ALA A 444 7.77 5.67 48.17
C ALA A 444 8.88 6.33 47.32
N HIS A 445 10.14 5.87 47.45
CA HIS A 445 11.26 6.36 46.66
C HIS A 445 11.12 5.92 45.20
N ASP A 446 10.90 4.62 44.99
CA ASP A 446 10.67 3.99 43.69
C ASP A 446 9.49 4.66 42.96
N THR A 447 8.46 5.03 43.72
CA THR A 447 7.29 5.78 43.26
C THR A 447 7.67 7.16 42.71
N ALA A 448 8.47 7.94 43.46
CA ALA A 448 8.90 9.27 43.04
C ALA A 448 9.85 9.24 41.83
N ALA A 449 10.80 8.30 41.83
CA ALA A 449 11.75 8.11 40.73
C ALA A 449 11.02 7.66 39.44
N THR A 450 10.19 6.61 39.53
CA THR A 450 9.39 6.10 38.41
C THR A 450 8.43 7.17 37.86
N ALA A 451 7.77 7.96 38.72
CA ALA A 451 6.89 9.05 38.28
C ALA A 451 7.65 10.16 37.53
N THR A 452 8.89 10.45 37.93
CA THR A 452 9.74 11.44 37.25
C THR A 452 10.20 10.95 35.88
N VAL A 453 10.64 9.69 35.78
CA VAL A 453 10.97 9.03 34.50
C VAL A 453 9.74 8.97 33.58
N MET A 454 8.55 8.69 34.14
CA MET A 454 7.30 8.62 33.39
C MET A 454 6.90 9.96 32.77
N ARG A 455 7.14 11.08 33.45
CA ARG A 455 6.94 12.44 32.89
C ARG A 455 7.85 12.71 31.70
N VAL A 456 9.09 12.22 31.70
CA VAL A 456 10.02 12.37 30.57
C VAL A 456 9.59 11.48 29.39
N TYR A 457 9.27 10.21 29.63
CA TYR A 457 8.76 9.31 28.58
C TYR A 457 7.46 9.81 27.95
N ALA A 458 6.60 10.50 28.70
CA ALA A 458 5.35 11.04 28.19
C ALA A 458 5.55 11.99 26.99
N LEU A 459 6.69 12.69 26.91
CA LEU A 459 7.05 13.56 25.80
C LEU A 459 7.22 12.79 24.46
N GLY A 460 7.67 11.53 24.52
CA GLY A 460 7.86 10.67 23.36
C GLY A 460 6.58 10.04 22.80
N LEU A 461 5.48 10.04 23.56
CA LEU A 461 4.25 9.30 23.21
C LEU A 461 3.61 9.74 21.90
N LEU A 462 3.67 11.02 21.55
CA LEU A 462 3.21 11.51 20.26
C LEU A 462 4.05 10.93 19.11
N GLY A 463 5.38 10.93 19.25
CA GLY A 463 6.30 10.33 18.29
C GLY A 463 6.03 8.83 18.11
N GLN A 464 5.95 8.09 19.21
CA GLN A 464 5.69 6.64 19.20
C GLN A 464 4.32 6.29 18.58
N THR A 465 3.28 7.10 18.85
CA THR A 465 1.95 6.99 18.21
C THR A 465 2.01 7.28 16.71
N LEU A 466 2.71 8.34 16.29
CA LEU A 466 2.84 8.71 14.89
C LEU A 466 3.64 7.66 14.10
N VAL A 467 4.72 7.10 14.65
CA VAL A 467 5.41 5.93 14.07
C VAL A 467 4.42 4.78 13.89
N GLY A 468 3.69 4.38 14.95
CA GLY A 468 2.72 3.29 14.90
C GLY A 468 1.55 3.48 13.93
N ALA A 469 1.17 4.72 13.64
CA ALA A 469 0.12 5.07 12.67
C ALA A 469 0.64 5.17 11.23
N LEU A 470 1.78 5.85 11.01
CA LEU A 470 2.33 6.13 9.69
C LEU A 470 2.87 4.85 9.01
N VAL A 471 3.56 3.99 9.76
CA VAL A 471 4.16 2.73 9.25
C VAL A 471 3.12 1.84 8.57
N ARG A 472 1.90 1.81 9.10
CA ARG A 472 0.76 1.07 8.50
C ARG A 472 0.53 1.50 7.04
N SER A 473 0.59 2.80 6.75
CA SER A 473 0.43 3.32 5.37
C SER A 473 1.61 2.97 4.45
N TYR A 474 2.83 2.83 4.98
CA TYR A 474 4.00 2.40 4.20
C TYR A 474 3.99 0.92 3.84
N PHE A 475 3.34 0.08 4.65
CA PHE A 475 3.20 -1.35 4.40
C PHE A 475 1.85 -1.74 3.75
N SER A 476 0.89 -0.81 3.61
CA SER A 476 -0.30 -0.98 2.74
C SER A 476 -0.02 -0.90 1.24
N GLY A 477 1.13 -0.33 0.84
CA GLY A 477 1.51 -0.32 -0.57
C GLY A 477 1.80 -1.73 -1.08
N GLY A 478 1.44 -2.03 -2.33
CA GLY A 478 1.53 -3.39 -2.91
C GLY A 478 2.93 -4.03 -2.95
N ARG A 479 3.98 -3.29 -2.57
CA ARG A 479 5.25 -3.83 -2.07
C ARG A 479 5.67 -3.01 -0.84
N PRO A 480 6.00 -3.62 0.31
CA PRO A 480 6.48 -2.88 1.48
C PRO A 480 7.83 -2.24 1.18
N THR A 481 8.11 -1.12 1.84
CA THR A 481 9.28 -0.28 1.53
C THR A 481 10.35 -0.36 2.63
N TRP A 482 11.61 -0.15 2.25
CA TRP A 482 12.74 -0.01 3.17
C TRP A 482 12.77 1.32 3.94
N TYR A 483 11.80 2.22 3.71
CA TYR A 483 11.84 3.57 4.28
C TYR A 483 11.46 3.64 5.77
N PRO A 484 10.47 2.89 6.28
CA PRO A 484 10.27 2.73 7.72
C PRO A 484 11.51 2.22 8.46
N LEU A 485 12.25 1.25 7.88
CA LEU A 485 13.51 0.79 8.46
C LEU A 485 14.50 1.95 8.60
N PHE A 486 14.80 2.65 7.49
CA PHE A 486 15.70 3.81 7.52
C PHE A 486 15.30 4.86 8.58
N ALA A 487 13.99 5.15 8.71
CA ALA A 487 13.49 6.11 9.68
C ALA A 487 13.73 5.65 11.13
N ILE A 488 13.42 4.39 11.47
CA ILE A 488 13.61 3.88 12.84
C ILE A 488 15.10 3.63 13.16
N THR A 489 15.92 3.20 12.19
CA THR A 489 17.39 3.12 12.37
C THR A 489 17.97 4.49 12.70
N THR A 490 17.56 5.54 11.98
CA THR A 490 18.02 6.92 12.23
C THR A 490 17.60 7.39 13.63
N GLY A 491 16.37 7.05 14.05
CA GLY A 491 15.88 7.29 15.41
C GLY A 491 16.70 6.58 16.48
N VAL A 492 16.92 5.27 16.34
CA VAL A 492 17.67 4.46 17.31
C VAL A 492 19.13 4.92 17.42
N VAL A 493 19.81 5.24 16.32
CA VAL A 493 21.16 5.83 16.36
C VAL A 493 21.15 7.16 17.11
N THR A 494 20.14 8.00 16.89
CA THR A 494 19.98 9.28 17.61
C THR A 494 19.72 9.05 19.10
N THR A 495 18.87 8.08 19.47
CA THR A 495 18.66 7.65 20.85
C THR A 495 19.98 7.22 21.49
N SER A 496 20.74 6.33 20.85
CA SER A 496 22.02 5.85 21.38
C SER A 496 23.01 6.99 21.61
N CYS A 497 23.18 7.90 20.64
CA CYS A 497 24.10 9.03 20.77
C CYS A 497 23.69 10.05 21.84
N ILE A 498 22.39 10.35 21.98
CA ILE A 498 21.94 11.27 23.03
C ILE A 498 22.00 10.57 24.40
N ALA A 499 21.69 9.28 24.48
CA ALA A 499 21.72 8.53 25.74
C ALA A 499 23.15 8.39 26.28
N THR A 500 24.14 8.03 25.46
CA THR A 500 25.55 7.96 25.90
C THR A 500 26.10 9.31 26.37
N LEU A 501 25.69 10.41 25.72
CA LEU A 501 26.12 11.77 26.11
C LEU A 501 25.39 12.31 27.35
N SER A 502 24.17 11.84 27.65
CA SER A 502 23.33 12.37 28.74
C SER A 502 23.28 11.48 29.99
N VAL A 503 23.58 10.17 29.89
CA VAL A 503 23.49 9.23 31.01
C VAL A 503 24.41 9.62 32.18
N GLY A 504 25.60 10.16 31.91
CA GLY A 504 26.52 10.62 32.97
C GLY A 504 26.03 11.84 33.75
N SER A 505 25.25 12.73 33.12
CA SER A 505 24.82 14.01 33.71
C SER A 505 23.37 14.02 34.20
N PHE A 506 22.51 13.17 33.61
CA PHE A 506 21.07 13.11 33.88
C PHE A 506 20.59 11.69 34.24
N GLY A 507 21.48 10.70 34.29
CA GLY A 507 21.17 9.32 34.65
C GLY A 507 20.02 8.73 33.84
N VAL A 508 19.06 8.14 34.56
CA VAL A 508 17.84 7.51 34.04
C VAL A 508 17.01 8.48 33.19
N LEU A 509 17.01 9.78 33.53
CA LEU A 509 16.24 10.80 32.81
C LEU A 509 16.88 11.14 31.45
N GLY A 510 18.21 11.05 31.34
CA GLY A 510 18.93 11.20 30.06
C GLY A 510 18.53 10.11 29.06
N ILE A 511 18.49 8.85 29.51
CA ILE A 511 18.06 7.69 28.70
C ILE A 511 16.61 7.88 28.23
N ALA A 512 15.68 8.23 29.12
CA ALA A 512 14.28 8.45 28.78
C ALA A 512 14.07 9.63 27.80
N ALA A 513 14.83 10.73 27.98
CA ALA A 513 14.80 11.88 27.08
C ALA A 513 15.36 11.54 25.69
N ALA A 514 16.44 10.76 25.63
CA ALA A 514 17.03 10.31 24.37
C ALA A 514 16.07 9.47 23.54
N ASN A 515 15.35 8.52 24.17
CA ASN A 515 14.28 7.74 23.53
C ASN A 515 13.18 8.68 22.98
N ALA A 516 12.68 9.62 23.80
CA ALA A 516 11.66 10.58 23.39
C ALA A 516 12.09 11.42 22.17
N VAL A 517 13.36 11.81 22.06
CA VAL A 517 13.91 12.52 20.89
C VAL A 517 14.02 11.60 19.67
N GLY A 518 14.63 10.42 19.79
CA GLY A 518 14.85 9.50 18.66
C GLY A 518 13.56 8.95 18.05
N ILE A 519 12.55 8.64 18.87
CA ILE A 519 11.24 8.20 18.37
C ILE A 519 10.45 9.35 17.72
N THR A 520 10.64 10.59 18.19
CA THR A 520 10.05 11.80 17.58
C THR A 520 10.72 12.11 16.24
N LEU A 521 12.05 11.98 16.13
CA LEU A 521 12.77 12.10 14.87
C LEU A 521 12.28 11.03 13.85
N SER A 522 12.11 9.78 14.30
CA SER A 522 11.53 8.70 13.48
C SER A 522 10.15 9.08 12.92
N ALA A 523 9.28 9.66 13.76
CA ALA A 523 7.97 10.13 13.35
C ALA A 523 8.03 11.27 12.32
N VAL A 524 8.94 12.24 12.51
CA VAL A 524 9.14 13.36 11.56
C VAL A 524 9.64 12.86 10.21
N ILE A 525 10.63 11.96 10.18
CA ILE A 525 11.14 11.35 8.94
C ILE A 525 10.00 10.61 8.21
N LEU A 526 9.25 9.77 8.92
CA LEU A 526 8.09 9.08 8.35
C LEU A 526 7.04 10.05 7.79
N LEU A 527 6.71 11.12 8.51
CA LEU A 527 5.66 12.08 8.13
C LEU A 527 6.05 12.93 6.91
N VAL A 528 7.33 13.33 6.81
CA VAL A 528 7.87 14.04 5.64
C VAL A 528 7.98 13.12 4.43
N GLY A 529 8.31 11.84 4.63
CA GLY A 529 8.43 10.88 3.52
C GLY A 529 7.13 10.54 2.80
N MET A 530 5.97 10.66 3.47
CA MET A 530 4.66 10.21 2.98
C MET A 530 4.36 10.73 1.56
N GLY A 531 4.56 12.04 1.37
CA GLY A 531 4.29 12.76 0.12
C GLY A 531 5.00 12.23 -1.13
N THR A 532 6.04 11.41 -0.99
CA THR A 532 6.88 10.92 -2.09
C THR A 532 7.06 9.39 -2.12
N ARG A 533 6.47 8.66 -1.16
CA ARG A 533 6.74 7.22 -0.94
C ARG A 533 5.53 6.38 -0.52
N SER A 534 4.42 6.99 -0.12
CA SER A 534 3.17 6.32 0.27
C SER A 534 1.99 7.23 -0.13
N VAL A 535 1.01 7.43 0.74
CA VAL A 535 -0.17 8.27 0.51
C VAL A 535 0.23 9.76 0.52
N PRO A 536 -0.10 10.56 -0.53
CA PRO A 536 0.43 11.92 -0.70
C PRO A 536 -0.27 12.98 0.16
N ILE A 537 -0.18 12.85 1.49
CA ILE A 537 -0.80 13.76 2.48
C ILE A 537 -0.27 15.20 2.41
N ARG A 538 -1.08 16.17 2.84
CA ARG A 538 -0.70 17.57 3.02
C ARG A 538 0.09 17.74 4.32
N THR A 539 1.38 17.38 4.31
CA THR A 539 2.26 17.42 5.51
C THR A 539 2.18 18.74 6.29
N ARG A 540 2.15 19.90 5.61
CA ARG A 540 1.96 21.21 6.27
C ARG A 540 0.64 21.30 7.04
N ALA A 541 -0.48 20.88 6.43
CA ALA A 541 -1.80 20.91 7.06
C ALA A 541 -1.88 19.95 8.26
N VAL A 542 -1.32 18.74 8.11
CA VAL A 542 -1.26 17.74 9.21
C VAL A 542 -0.44 18.28 10.39
N VAL A 543 0.72 18.92 10.14
CA VAL A 543 1.52 19.55 11.19
C VAL A 543 0.77 20.70 11.86
N THR A 544 0.05 21.56 11.12
CA THR A 544 -0.75 22.63 11.73
C THR A 544 -1.94 22.12 12.55
N GLU A 545 -2.57 21.00 12.16
CA GLU A 545 -3.64 20.38 12.94
C GLU A 545 -3.10 19.67 14.19
N ILE A 546 -1.91 19.07 14.16
CA ILE A 546 -1.23 18.49 15.34
C ILE A 546 -0.70 19.57 16.29
N GLY A 547 -0.31 20.74 15.77
CA GLY A 547 0.12 21.89 16.58
C GLY A 547 -0.97 22.54 17.44
N LYS A 548 -2.25 22.19 17.24
CA LYS A 548 -3.37 22.63 18.11
C LYS A 548 -3.47 21.79 19.40
N PRO A 549 -3.63 20.45 19.37
CA PRO A 549 -3.74 19.64 20.58
C PRO A 549 -2.45 19.62 21.40
N VAL A 550 -1.26 19.84 20.82
CA VAL A 550 -0.01 19.96 21.62
C VAL A 550 -0.10 21.14 22.59
N ARG A 551 -0.57 22.31 22.14
CA ARG A 551 -0.78 23.49 22.99
C ARG A 551 -1.88 23.27 24.03
N ALA A 552 -2.98 22.61 23.63
CA ALA A 552 -4.05 22.25 24.55
C ALA A 552 -3.58 21.28 25.65
N ALA A 553 -2.76 20.28 25.30
CA ALA A 553 -2.19 19.31 26.24
C ALA A 553 -1.21 19.95 27.23
N ALA A 554 -0.33 20.86 26.77
CA ALA A 554 0.61 21.55 27.65
C ALA A 554 -0.12 22.36 28.74
N VAL A 555 -1.12 23.16 28.37
CA VAL A 555 -1.92 23.94 29.34
C VAL A 555 -2.75 23.02 30.24
N ALA A 556 -3.38 21.98 29.69
CA ALA A 556 -4.17 21.03 30.46
C ALA A 556 -3.32 20.25 31.48
N ALA A 557 -2.09 19.87 31.13
CA ALA A 557 -1.16 19.17 32.03
C ALA A 557 -0.73 20.05 33.21
N LEU A 558 -0.45 21.34 32.97
CA LEU A 558 -0.08 22.29 34.02
C LEU A 558 -1.23 22.53 35.01
N VAL A 559 -2.45 22.80 34.50
CA VAL A 559 -3.63 22.96 35.36
C VAL A 559 -3.96 21.65 36.08
N GLY A 560 -3.83 20.50 35.40
CA GLY A 560 -4.04 19.18 35.97
C GLY A 560 -3.11 18.85 37.14
N ALA A 561 -1.80 19.10 36.96
CA ALA A 561 -0.80 18.91 38.01
C ALA A 561 -1.09 19.81 39.22
N TRP A 562 -1.44 21.07 38.99
CA TRP A 562 -1.82 22.01 40.04
C TRP A 562 -3.07 21.51 40.79
N CYS A 563 -4.14 21.13 40.09
CA CYS A 563 -5.36 20.60 40.71
C CYS A 563 -5.13 19.30 41.48
N ALA A 564 -4.35 18.35 40.95
CA ALA A 564 -4.05 17.08 41.63
C ALA A 564 -3.25 17.31 42.92
N SER A 565 -2.22 18.16 42.88
CA SER A 565 -1.33 18.47 44.02
C SER A 565 -2.03 19.17 45.20
N ARG A 566 -3.26 19.67 45.01
CA ARG A 566 -4.08 20.28 46.08
C ARG A 566 -4.93 19.27 46.85
N THR A 567 -4.77 17.98 46.61
CA THR A 567 -5.57 16.92 47.26
C THR A 567 -4.76 16.13 48.29
N GLY A 568 -5.37 15.83 49.45
CA GLY A 568 -4.75 15.00 50.50
C GLY A 568 -4.82 13.49 50.26
N SER A 569 -5.51 13.02 49.21
CA SER A 569 -5.73 11.60 48.91
C SER A 569 -5.30 11.27 47.48
N PRO A 570 -4.44 10.25 47.25
CA PRO A 570 -3.98 9.91 45.90
C PRO A 570 -5.09 9.55 44.92
N SER A 571 -6.16 8.87 45.38
CA SER A 571 -7.30 8.53 44.53
C SER A 571 -8.14 9.76 44.18
N LEU A 572 -8.27 10.72 45.11
CA LEU A 572 -8.91 12.00 44.83
C LEU A 572 -8.05 12.83 43.85
N GLY A 573 -6.73 12.88 44.05
CA GLY A 573 -5.79 13.59 43.18
C GLY A 573 -5.75 13.06 41.75
N LEU A 574 -5.72 11.73 41.58
CA LEU A 574 -5.84 11.12 40.25
C LEU A 574 -7.18 11.47 39.59
N ALA A 575 -8.30 11.39 40.32
CA ALA A 575 -9.62 11.70 39.78
C ALA A 575 -9.79 13.19 39.42
N VAL A 576 -9.37 14.10 40.30
CA VAL A 576 -9.38 15.56 40.11
C VAL A 576 -8.44 15.97 38.97
N GLY A 577 -7.25 15.37 38.89
CA GLY A 577 -6.31 15.58 37.79
C GLY A 577 -6.87 15.11 36.45
N ILE A 578 -7.40 13.89 36.36
CA ILE A 578 -8.05 13.39 35.13
C ILE A 578 -9.22 14.30 34.72
N ALA A 579 -10.07 14.71 35.65
CA ALA A 579 -11.22 15.56 35.37
C ALA A 579 -10.81 16.97 34.89
N SER A 580 -9.86 17.61 35.57
CA SER A 580 -9.36 18.95 35.22
C SER A 580 -8.57 18.96 33.90
N VAL A 581 -7.66 18.01 33.68
CA VAL A 581 -6.98 17.82 32.38
C VAL A 581 -8.01 17.66 31.26
N THR A 582 -8.98 16.77 31.45
CA THR A 582 -10.01 16.49 30.43
C THR A 582 -10.88 17.72 30.15
N ALA A 583 -11.31 18.44 31.18
CA ALA A 583 -12.12 19.66 31.03
C ALA A 583 -11.35 20.78 30.30
N VAL A 584 -10.11 21.07 30.70
CA VAL A 584 -9.27 22.11 30.09
C VAL A 584 -8.90 21.74 28.66
N PHE A 585 -8.50 20.48 28.40
CA PHE A 585 -8.17 20.02 27.06
C PHE A 585 -9.39 20.10 26.13
N LEU A 586 -10.58 19.67 26.58
CA LEU A 586 -11.81 19.74 25.78
C LEU A 586 -12.28 21.18 25.53
N LEU A 587 -12.08 22.09 26.49
CA LEU A 587 -12.37 23.53 26.33
C LEU A 587 -11.45 24.16 25.28
N LEU A 588 -10.14 23.92 25.37
CA LEU A 588 -9.15 24.42 24.40
C LEU A 588 -9.29 23.75 23.03
N ALA A 589 -9.67 22.47 22.98
CA ALA A 589 -9.98 21.78 21.73
C ALA A 589 -11.19 22.41 21.02
N ARG A 590 -12.22 22.82 21.76
CA ARG A 590 -13.35 23.58 21.22
C ARG A 590 -12.92 24.96 20.74
N LEU A 591 -12.07 25.67 21.49
CA LEU A 591 -11.58 27.01 21.15
C LEU A 591 -10.71 27.02 19.87
N PHE A 592 -9.85 26.02 19.70
CA PHE A 592 -8.97 25.88 18.53
C PHE A 592 -9.62 25.12 17.34
N GLY A 593 -10.88 24.70 17.46
CA GLY A 593 -11.61 23.97 16.41
C GLY A 593 -11.04 22.59 16.10
N ILE A 594 -10.49 21.88 17.09
CA ILE A 594 -9.89 20.55 16.94
C ILE A 594 -11.00 19.50 16.73
N PRO A 595 -10.85 18.54 15.80
CA PRO A 595 -11.76 17.40 15.69
C PRO A 595 -11.64 16.47 16.90
N VAL A 596 -12.67 16.47 17.76
CA VAL A 596 -12.75 15.63 18.97
C VAL A 596 -13.50 14.31 18.66
N PRO A 597 -13.06 13.14 19.15
CA PRO A 597 -13.76 11.86 18.98
C PRO A 597 -15.22 11.89 19.48
N GLY A 598 -16.11 11.16 18.79
CA GLY A 598 -17.56 11.15 19.05
C GLY A 598 -18.00 11.00 20.52
N PRO A 599 -17.43 10.06 21.30
CA PRO A 599 -17.77 9.87 22.72
C PRO A 599 -17.36 11.03 23.63
N LEU A 600 -16.32 11.79 23.26
CA LEU A 600 -15.91 13.02 23.98
C LEU A 600 -16.75 14.21 23.51
N ALA A 601 -17.17 14.22 22.24
CA ALA A 601 -18.04 15.25 21.68
C ALA A 601 -19.49 15.20 22.21
N SER A 602 -19.97 14.09 22.77
CA SER A 602 -21.25 14.06 23.51
C SER A 602 -21.12 14.73 24.88
N VAL A 603 -20.06 14.44 25.65
CA VAL A 603 -19.75 15.08 26.93
C VAL A 603 -19.58 16.60 26.77
N LEU A 604 -18.89 17.04 25.72
CA LEU A 604 -18.76 18.47 25.38
C LEU A 604 -20.13 19.14 25.14
N ARG A 605 -21.09 18.41 24.57
CA ARG A 605 -22.46 18.91 24.27
C ARG A 605 -23.38 18.92 25.50
N SER A 606 -23.24 17.97 26.44
CA SER A 606 -24.00 18.01 27.70
C SER A 606 -23.50 19.10 28.64
N ALA A 607 -22.17 19.25 28.79
CA ALA A 607 -21.57 20.30 29.60
C ALA A 607 -21.94 21.70 29.10
N THR A 608 -21.80 21.96 27.79
CA THR A 608 -22.11 23.29 27.22
C THR A 608 -23.60 23.59 27.02
N ARG A 609 -24.51 22.67 27.40
CA ARG A 609 -25.94 22.96 27.61
C ARG A 609 -26.26 23.47 29.03
N ARG A 610 -25.34 23.37 29.99
CA ARG A 610 -25.53 23.81 31.39
C ARG A 610 -24.85 25.14 31.74
N LEU A 611 -24.19 25.79 30.78
CA LEU A 611 -23.60 27.12 30.95
C LEU A 611 -24.53 28.18 30.33
N PRO A 612 -25.09 29.12 31.11
CA PRO A 612 -25.91 30.21 30.58
C PRO A 612 -25.09 31.16 29.69
N HIS A 613 -25.80 31.96 28.89
CA HIS A 613 -25.19 32.70 27.78
C HIS A 613 -24.23 33.82 28.20
N VAL A 614 -22.96 33.71 27.80
CA VAL A 614 -22.06 34.85 27.58
C VAL A 614 -21.65 34.87 26.10
N ARG A 615 -22.29 35.74 25.31
CA ARG A 615 -22.04 35.86 23.85
C ARG A 615 -21.12 37.04 23.54
N PHE A 616 -19.80 36.83 23.57
CA PHE A 616 -18.87 37.79 22.95
C PHE A 616 -18.97 37.72 21.41
N ARG A 617 -19.61 38.72 20.80
CA ARG A 617 -19.65 38.94 19.35
C ARG A 617 -18.57 39.95 18.95
N CYS A 618 -17.40 39.47 18.53
CA CYS A 618 -16.41 40.32 17.87
C CYS A 618 -16.55 40.14 16.34
N ARG A 619 -17.05 41.17 15.64
CA ARG A 619 -17.09 41.24 14.18
C ARG A 619 -16.02 42.22 13.70
N ARG A 620 -15.17 41.81 12.76
CA ARG A 620 -14.57 42.69 11.75
C ARG A 620 -14.92 42.17 10.35
N PRO A 621 -14.98 43.04 9.33
CA PRO A 621 -15.73 42.75 8.11
C PRO A 621 -14.89 42.17 6.97
N CYS A 622 -15.53 41.41 6.09
CA CYS A 622 -15.13 41.33 4.68
C CYS A 622 -16.03 42.30 3.89
N PRO A 623 -15.48 43.10 2.94
CA PRO A 623 -16.31 43.85 2.01
C PRO A 623 -17.09 42.88 1.10
N GLY A 624 -18.29 43.28 0.67
CA GLY A 624 -19.24 42.37 0.05
C GLY A 624 -19.22 42.35 -1.48
N ARG A 625 -19.75 41.24 -2.04
CA ARG A 625 -20.65 41.30 -3.20
C ARG A 625 -21.89 40.42 -2.94
N GLY A 626 -23.01 41.10 -2.77
CA GLY A 626 -24.38 40.63 -2.97
C GLY A 626 -25.12 41.72 -3.77
N PRO A 627 -26.45 41.64 -4.00
CA PRO A 627 -27.43 40.91 -3.19
C PRO A 627 -28.22 39.83 -3.96
N ARG A 628 -29.29 39.33 -3.32
CA ARG A 628 -30.29 38.39 -3.87
C ARG A 628 -31.62 39.12 -4.12
N SER A 629 -32.36 38.73 -5.16
CA SER A 629 -33.82 38.45 -5.12
C SER A 629 -34.31 38.06 -6.53
N GLY A 630 -35.30 37.18 -6.74
CA GLY A 630 -36.03 36.34 -5.79
C GLY A 630 -37.52 36.69 -5.66
N GLY A 631 -38.36 36.07 -6.49
CA GLY A 631 -39.83 36.13 -6.42
C GLY A 631 -40.47 37.10 -7.43
N ALA A 632 -41.46 36.61 -8.18
CA ALA A 632 -42.25 37.41 -9.13
C ALA A 632 -43.63 36.77 -9.42
N HIS A 633 -44.53 36.74 -8.43
CA HIS A 633 -45.97 36.71 -8.71
C HIS A 633 -46.54 38.13 -8.57
N LEU A 634 -47.58 38.41 -9.36
CA LEU A 634 -48.41 39.63 -9.32
C LEU A 634 -47.70 40.96 -9.62
N ARG A 635 -47.61 41.31 -10.91
CA ARG A 635 -47.61 42.72 -11.35
C ARG A 635 -48.97 43.36 -11.06
N ARG A 636 -49.02 44.54 -10.45
CA ARG A 636 -49.84 45.70 -10.92
C ARG A 636 -49.58 47.00 -10.12
N ARG A 637 -49.22 48.05 -10.88
CA ARG A 637 -49.50 49.50 -10.68
C ARG A 637 -48.91 50.33 -9.50
N LEU A 638 -48.13 51.34 -9.92
CA LEU A 638 -48.15 52.79 -9.55
C LEU A 638 -47.46 53.32 -8.27
N HIS A 639 -46.52 54.27 -8.50
CA HIS A 639 -46.20 55.51 -7.75
C HIS A 639 -45.78 55.45 -6.25
N ARG A 640 -45.03 56.42 -5.67
CA ARG A 640 -44.28 57.60 -6.18
C ARG A 640 -43.15 57.99 -5.19
N LEU A 641 -42.00 58.43 -5.71
CA LEU A 641 -41.07 59.47 -5.18
C LEU A 641 -40.47 59.46 -3.75
N HIS A 642 -39.28 60.09 -3.67
CA HIS A 642 -38.67 60.78 -2.50
C HIS A 642 -37.99 59.88 -1.43
N ARG A 643 -36.67 60.05 -1.14
CA ARG A 643 -35.89 61.15 -0.47
C ARG A 643 -35.85 60.94 1.05
N GLU A 644 -34.78 61.23 1.81
CA GLU A 644 -33.38 61.62 1.53
C GLU A 644 -32.54 61.48 2.83
N ARG A 645 -31.19 61.37 2.71
CA ARG A 645 -30.18 61.88 3.70
C ARG A 645 -30.23 61.34 5.15
N ASP A 646 -29.37 61.78 6.08
CA ASP A 646 -27.89 61.86 6.12
C ASP A 646 -27.44 61.85 7.61
N ALA A 647 -26.15 61.63 7.87
CA ALA A 647 -25.45 62.04 9.11
C ALA A 647 -25.93 61.41 10.46
N ALA A 648 -25.28 61.65 11.61
CA ALA A 648 -23.84 61.60 11.91
C ALA A 648 -23.62 61.47 13.44
N ALA A 649 -22.37 61.33 13.85
CA ALA A 649 -21.84 61.60 15.21
C ALA A 649 -22.32 60.69 16.38
N ALA A 650 -21.68 60.93 17.53
CA ALA A 650 -21.82 60.29 18.83
C ALA A 650 -21.33 61.33 19.88
N PRO A 651 -20.90 61.02 21.13
CA PRO A 651 -21.23 59.92 22.05
C PRO A 651 -21.66 60.52 23.44
N THR A 652 -21.22 59.91 24.56
CA THR A 652 -21.22 60.37 25.98
C THR A 652 -22.43 59.93 26.84
N ARG A 653 -22.20 59.21 27.96
CA ARG A 653 -22.07 59.64 29.40
C ARG A 653 -23.46 59.66 30.12
N LEU A 654 -23.63 59.50 31.44
CA LEU A 654 -22.76 59.21 32.61
C LEU A 654 -23.64 58.69 33.77
N ARG A 655 -23.12 57.81 34.67
CA ARG A 655 -23.62 57.49 36.05
C ARG A 655 -25.08 56.96 36.18
N GLY A 656 -25.51 56.34 37.29
CA GLY A 656 -24.77 55.80 38.44
C GLY A 656 -25.63 55.71 39.74
N ASN A 657 -25.47 54.64 40.53
CA ASN A 657 -26.10 54.38 41.85
C ASN A 657 -27.65 54.18 41.79
N ALA A 658 -28.40 53.72 42.81
CA ALA A 658 -28.11 53.26 44.19
C ALA A 658 -29.10 52.09 44.57
N VAL A 659 -28.72 51.04 45.32
CA VAL A 659 -28.85 50.82 46.79
C VAL A 659 -30.25 50.44 47.35
N ARG A 660 -30.35 49.22 47.95
CA ARG A 660 -31.39 48.70 48.91
C ARG A 660 -32.86 48.59 48.43
N ALA A 661 -33.79 47.86 49.09
CA ALA A 661 -33.72 46.57 49.85
C ALA A 661 -35.13 45.96 50.14
N ALA A 662 -35.18 44.62 50.26
CA ALA A 662 -36.06 43.77 51.11
C ALA A 662 -37.61 43.91 51.22
N GLY A 663 -38.31 42.84 50.80
CA GLY A 663 -39.58 42.32 51.40
C GLY A 663 -40.90 43.04 51.03
N PRO A 664 -42.09 42.55 51.50
CA PRO A 664 -42.46 41.27 52.16
C PRO A 664 -43.17 40.30 51.15
N ALA A 665 -43.65 39.06 51.39
CA ALA A 665 -44.45 38.39 52.44
C ALA A 665 -45.88 38.99 52.62
N ARG A 666 -47.00 38.26 52.86
CA ARG A 666 -47.28 36.82 53.12
C ARG A 666 -48.82 36.54 53.01
N ARG A 667 -49.26 35.32 52.63
CA ARG A 667 -50.58 34.63 52.90
C ARG A 667 -50.54 33.26 52.16
N GLY A 668 -51.11 32.13 52.60
CA GLY A 668 -51.94 31.79 53.77
C GLY A 668 -53.43 31.58 53.37
N GLU A 669 -54.14 30.49 53.70
CA GLU A 669 -53.83 29.27 54.49
C GLU A 669 -54.98 28.21 54.31
N ARG A 670 -54.83 26.97 54.86
CA ARG A 670 -55.88 25.93 55.17
C ARG A 670 -56.43 25.07 54.00
N VAL A 671 -57.03 23.87 54.17
CA VAL A 671 -57.05 22.76 55.19
C VAL A 671 -57.61 21.50 54.47
N GLY A 672 -57.21 20.26 54.82
CA GLY A 672 -57.86 19.04 54.27
C GLY A 672 -57.31 17.67 54.74
N SER A 673 -58.16 16.64 54.64
CA SER A 673 -58.01 15.19 54.98
C SER A 673 -56.71 14.48 54.53
N ALA A 674 -56.19 13.39 55.13
CA ALA A 674 -56.70 12.22 55.90
C ALA A 674 -56.89 10.90 55.08
N ARG A 675 -56.44 9.79 55.70
CA ARG A 675 -56.32 8.34 55.29
C ARG A 675 -57.66 7.65 54.85
N PRO A 676 -57.76 6.33 54.47
CA PRO A 676 -56.81 5.17 54.57
C PRO A 676 -56.82 4.12 53.39
N ALA A 677 -56.19 2.94 53.63
CA ALA A 677 -56.53 1.58 53.12
C ALA A 677 -56.41 1.26 51.60
N GLN A 678 -56.37 0.01 51.10
CA GLN A 678 -55.84 -1.34 51.44
C GLN A 678 -56.57 -2.36 50.50
N THR A 679 -55.86 -3.24 49.78
CA THR A 679 -56.27 -4.58 49.24
C THR A 679 -55.20 -5.05 48.22
N ALA A 680 -54.77 -6.30 48.02
CA ALA A 680 -55.08 -7.65 48.55
C ALA A 680 -56.02 -8.58 47.74
N ALA A 681 -55.53 -9.17 46.63
CA ALA A 681 -55.87 -10.52 46.11
C ALA A 681 -54.99 -10.87 44.88
N GLY A 682 -54.66 -12.13 44.53
CA GLY A 682 -54.70 -13.37 45.33
C GLY A 682 -55.17 -14.64 44.58
N ARG A 683 -54.27 -15.43 43.96
CA ARG A 683 -54.39 -16.88 43.62
C ARG A 683 -53.09 -17.36 42.91
N GLY A 684 -52.37 -18.41 43.34
CA GLY A 684 -52.46 -19.17 44.59
C GLY A 684 -51.53 -20.40 44.67
N ARG A 685 -51.66 -21.18 45.76
CA ARG A 685 -51.13 -22.55 46.05
C ARG A 685 -49.68 -22.73 46.60
N HIS A 686 -49.66 -22.90 47.92
CA HIS A 686 -48.77 -23.65 48.85
C HIS A 686 -48.42 -25.13 48.46
N PRO A 687 -47.61 -25.94 49.23
CA PRO A 687 -46.60 -25.63 50.29
C PRO A 687 -45.20 -26.36 50.08
N PRO A 688 -44.57 -27.16 51.00
CA PRO A 688 -43.28 -26.76 51.61
C PRO A 688 -42.13 -27.82 51.75
N GLY A 689 -40.96 -27.40 52.23
CA GLY A 689 -39.88 -28.27 52.79
C GLY A 689 -38.58 -27.48 53.04
N ARG A 690 -37.97 -27.28 54.22
CA ARG A 690 -37.88 -27.92 55.57
C ARG A 690 -36.66 -28.86 55.72
N ARG A 691 -35.94 -28.73 56.87
CA ARG A 691 -34.70 -29.45 57.31
C ARG A 691 -33.38 -28.91 56.72
N HIS A 692 -32.22 -28.88 57.41
CA HIS A 692 -31.94 -28.89 58.87
C HIS A 692 -30.48 -28.43 59.17
N ARG A 693 -30.19 -28.25 60.49
CA ARG A 693 -28.92 -28.44 61.25
C ARG A 693 -27.59 -28.49 60.47
N GLY A 694 -26.50 -27.82 60.88
CA GLY A 694 -26.21 -27.06 62.13
C GLY A 694 -25.05 -27.67 62.93
N HIS A 695 -24.52 -26.94 63.93
CA HIS A 695 -23.35 -27.30 64.78
C HIS A 695 -21.99 -27.34 64.03
N ARG A 696 -20.82 -27.11 64.66
CA ARG A 696 -20.47 -26.74 66.06
C ARG A 696 -19.13 -25.95 66.07
N ASP A 697 -18.91 -25.12 67.10
CA ASP A 697 -17.85 -25.23 68.15
C ASP A 697 -16.51 -25.92 67.79
N ARG A 698 -15.34 -25.56 68.33
CA ARG A 698 -14.96 -24.69 69.50
C ARG A 698 -13.42 -24.52 69.55
N LEU A 699 -12.92 -23.46 70.22
CA LEU A 699 -11.69 -23.40 71.07
C LEU A 699 -10.30 -23.73 70.41
N ALA A 700 -9.12 -23.42 70.97
CA ALA A 700 -8.68 -22.41 71.95
C ALA A 700 -7.14 -22.15 71.86
N ARG A 701 -6.64 -21.25 72.72
CA ARG A 701 -5.23 -20.96 73.11
C ARG A 701 -4.53 -22.17 73.79
N PRO A 702 -3.20 -22.21 74.10
CA PRO A 702 -2.29 -21.06 74.37
C PRO A 702 -0.80 -21.14 73.95
N ASP A 703 -0.04 -20.11 74.33
CA ASP A 703 1.44 -19.98 74.44
C ASP A 703 1.92 -20.46 75.83
N PRO A 704 3.16 -20.99 75.99
CA PRO A 704 4.13 -20.28 76.87
C PRO A 704 5.67 -20.46 76.60
N ARG A 705 6.39 -19.33 76.53
CA ARG A 705 7.61 -18.94 77.31
C ARG A 705 8.93 -19.78 77.39
N GLY A 706 9.99 -19.29 76.71
CA GLY A 706 11.41 -19.09 77.20
C GLY A 706 12.32 -20.30 77.58
N PRO A 707 13.53 -20.10 78.17
CA PRO A 707 14.48 -18.96 78.10
C PRO A 707 16.01 -19.35 78.01
N ASP A 708 16.95 -18.37 78.09
CA ASP A 708 18.41 -18.48 78.46
C ASP A 708 19.40 -19.23 77.49
N ARG A 709 20.76 -19.07 77.46
CA ARG A 709 21.74 -18.07 78.00
C ARG A 709 23.12 -18.03 77.29
N ARG A 710 23.72 -16.83 77.21
CA ARG A 710 25.16 -16.37 77.33
C ARG A 710 26.39 -17.30 77.05
N GLY A 711 27.41 -16.73 76.36
CA GLY A 711 28.85 -17.08 76.45
C GLY A 711 29.61 -16.96 75.10
N ARG A 712 30.60 -16.10 74.76
CA ARG A 712 31.59 -15.16 75.36
C ARG A 712 33.07 -15.67 75.27
N ARG A 713 33.90 -14.98 74.45
CA ARG A 713 35.40 -14.85 74.41
C ARG A 713 36.27 -15.65 73.41
N ASP A 714 37.14 -14.86 72.74
CA ASP A 714 38.51 -15.08 72.17
C ASP A 714 39.52 -15.72 73.18
N PRO A 715 40.79 -16.17 72.85
CA PRO A 715 41.73 -15.50 71.91
C PRO A 715 42.85 -16.28 71.13
N ALA A 716 43.25 -15.73 69.97
CA ALA A 716 44.62 -15.42 69.45
C ALA A 716 45.84 -16.41 69.33
N ARG A 717 46.65 -16.18 68.25
CA ARG A 717 48.10 -16.50 68.00
C ARG A 717 48.49 -17.97 67.65
N ARG A 718 49.62 -18.32 66.99
CA ARG A 718 50.90 -17.62 66.61
C ARG A 718 51.70 -18.34 65.47
N ASP A 719 52.61 -17.63 64.77
CA ASP A 719 53.89 -18.11 64.12
C ASP A 719 53.84 -19.22 62.99
N ARG A 720 54.82 -19.50 62.08
CA ARG A 720 56.15 -18.92 61.72
C ARG A 720 56.67 -19.33 60.28
N ARG A 721 57.39 -18.41 59.60
CA ARG A 721 58.61 -18.50 58.72
C ARG A 721 58.95 -19.73 57.81
N LYS A 722 59.15 -19.48 56.48
CA LYS A 722 60.39 -19.56 55.59
C LYS A 722 61.35 -20.81 55.62
N PRO A 723 62.35 -21.02 54.69
CA PRO A 723 62.71 -20.40 53.36
C PRO A 723 63.24 -21.34 52.21
N GLY A 724 63.55 -20.79 51.01
CA GLY A 724 64.59 -21.29 50.03
C GLY A 724 64.14 -22.17 48.83
N GLY A 725 64.80 -22.23 47.66
CA GLY A 725 65.85 -21.35 47.07
C GLY A 725 66.57 -21.88 45.78
N ALA A 726 66.76 -21.01 44.75
CA ALA A 726 67.64 -21.15 43.54
C ALA A 726 67.31 -22.28 42.50
N ARG A 727 67.76 -22.33 41.23
CA ARG A 727 68.65 -21.50 40.33
C ARG A 727 67.91 -21.23 38.98
N GLY A 728 68.20 -20.19 38.18
CA GLY A 728 69.24 -20.12 37.11
C GLY A 728 68.75 -20.78 35.79
N VAL A 729 68.84 -20.21 34.57
CA VAL A 729 69.82 -19.27 33.95
C VAL A 729 69.18 -18.51 32.74
N ASP A 730 69.59 -17.23 32.53
CA ASP A 730 69.66 -16.36 31.31
C ASP A 730 68.75 -16.55 30.05
N ARG A 731 68.40 -15.56 29.19
CA ARG A 731 68.51 -14.07 28.98
C ARG A 731 67.54 -13.74 27.79
N ARG A 732 67.27 -12.55 27.21
CA ARG A 732 67.56 -11.07 27.27
C ARG A 732 66.43 -10.42 26.41
N SER A 733 65.95 -9.17 26.51
CA SER A 733 66.21 -8.01 27.38
C SER A 733 64.84 -7.51 27.96
N GLY A 734 64.29 -6.27 27.94
CA GLY A 734 64.66 -4.92 27.48
C GLY A 734 63.86 -4.43 26.25
N ALA A 735 62.72 -3.69 26.27
CA ALA A 735 61.91 -2.93 27.24
C ALA A 735 61.88 -1.39 27.01
N ARG A 736 60.75 -0.76 27.39
CA ARG A 736 60.42 0.69 27.51
C ARG A 736 59.76 1.45 26.34
N LEU A 737 58.47 1.77 26.57
CA LEU A 737 57.75 3.03 26.31
C LEU A 737 58.58 4.28 25.95
N LEU A 738 58.06 5.12 25.03
CA LEU A 738 57.45 6.44 25.35
C LEU A 738 56.81 7.13 24.10
N LEU A 739 56.06 8.22 24.32
CA LEU A 739 55.43 9.11 23.31
C LEU A 739 56.35 10.34 22.99
N PRO A 740 55.97 11.41 22.23
CA PRO A 740 54.90 11.67 21.23
C PRO A 740 55.40 12.40 19.93
N LEU A 741 54.47 12.96 19.12
CA LEU A 741 54.52 14.22 18.32
C LEU A 741 54.63 14.22 16.76
N ARG A 742 53.62 14.90 16.16
CA ARG A 742 53.61 15.87 15.02
C ARG A 742 53.99 15.48 13.56
N HIS A 743 53.21 16.08 12.64
CA HIS A 743 53.40 16.33 11.19
C HIS A 743 54.73 17.08 10.85
N PRO A 744 55.22 17.18 9.56
CA PRO A 744 54.42 17.36 8.32
C PRO A 744 54.96 16.90 6.91
N ARG A 745 54.08 17.03 5.88
CA ARG A 745 54.34 17.39 4.44
C ARG A 745 54.88 16.36 3.41
N ARG A 746 54.80 16.79 2.12
CA ARG A 746 55.05 16.13 0.80
C ARG A 746 56.46 16.57 0.22
N PRO A 747 56.91 16.44 -1.08
CA PRO A 747 56.23 16.04 -2.36
C PRO A 747 57.05 15.43 -3.56
N ARG A 748 56.36 15.20 -4.71
CA ARG A 748 56.81 15.12 -6.15
C ARG A 748 57.70 13.90 -6.59
N ARG A 749 57.98 13.59 -7.89
CA ARG A 749 57.26 13.54 -9.21
C ARG A 749 58.21 13.77 -10.43
N ARG A 750 58.54 12.77 -11.30
CA ARG A 750 58.86 12.88 -12.77
C ARG A 750 59.21 11.53 -13.49
N SER A 751 59.72 11.53 -14.74
CA SER A 751 59.50 10.45 -15.75
C SER A 751 60.40 10.43 -17.03
N ARG A 752 60.39 9.30 -17.80
CA ARG A 752 60.92 9.03 -19.20
C ARG A 752 62.47 8.87 -19.37
N PRO A 753 63.10 8.37 -20.50
CA PRO A 753 62.72 8.46 -21.95
C PRO A 753 63.24 7.42 -23.07
N ARG A 754 62.71 7.54 -24.34
CA ARG A 754 63.29 7.19 -25.71
C ARG A 754 63.62 5.68 -26.03
N ARG A 755 64.08 5.15 -27.22
CA ARG A 755 64.46 5.59 -28.63
C ARG A 755 64.42 4.40 -29.68
N ARG A 756 64.50 4.67 -31.02
CA ARG A 756 64.86 3.80 -32.22
C ARG A 756 63.80 2.82 -32.84
N LEU A 757 63.94 2.20 -34.04
CA LEU A 757 64.19 2.55 -35.49
C LEU A 757 64.23 1.21 -36.35
N ARG A 758 64.19 1.00 -37.70
CA ARG A 758 64.00 1.73 -39.02
C ARG A 758 63.74 0.65 -40.17
N VAL A 759 63.72 1.01 -41.48
CA VAL A 759 63.87 0.18 -42.74
C VAL A 759 62.56 -0.33 -43.47
N ARG A 760 62.65 -0.78 -44.75
CA ARG A 760 61.59 -0.90 -45.83
C ARG A 760 62.17 -1.53 -47.16
N LEU A 761 61.43 -2.31 -48.01
CA LEU A 761 61.52 -2.33 -49.53
C LEU A 761 60.68 -3.42 -50.33
N ARG A 762 59.99 -3.00 -51.44
CA ARG A 762 59.57 -3.70 -52.73
C ARG A 762 58.69 -4.99 -52.73
N HIS A 763 58.00 -5.47 -53.79
CA HIS A 763 57.91 -5.16 -55.26
C HIS A 763 56.42 -5.13 -55.82
N ARG A 764 56.18 -5.33 -57.15
CA ARG A 764 54.89 -5.17 -57.94
C ARG A 764 54.83 -6.26 -59.09
N PRO A 765 53.74 -6.52 -59.90
CA PRO A 765 52.99 -5.55 -60.76
C PRO A 765 51.48 -5.87 -61.09
N ARG A 766 50.97 -5.30 -62.21
CA ARG A 766 49.60 -5.37 -62.87
C ARG A 766 49.73 -4.89 -64.35
N PRO A 767 48.72 -4.89 -65.28
CA PRO A 767 47.25 -4.89 -65.16
C PRO A 767 46.61 -6.21 -65.70
N PRO A 768 45.78 -6.37 -66.79
CA PRO A 768 45.16 -5.47 -67.80
C PRO A 768 43.66 -5.13 -67.53
N ASP A 769 42.82 -4.83 -68.54
CA ASP A 769 42.38 -3.43 -68.82
C ASP A 769 40.93 -3.26 -69.40
N ARG A 770 40.71 -3.05 -70.73
CA ARG A 770 39.48 -2.39 -71.29
C ARG A 770 39.04 -2.84 -72.71
N PRO A 771 37.86 -2.38 -73.23
CA PRO A 771 37.83 -1.21 -74.16
C PRO A 771 36.70 -0.17 -73.86
N ALA A 772 36.22 0.63 -74.85
CA ALA A 772 35.50 1.90 -74.62
C ALA A 772 34.34 2.26 -75.61
N ARG A 773 33.55 3.28 -75.24
CA ARG A 773 32.70 4.27 -76.01
C ARG A 773 32.16 3.91 -77.42
N PRO A 774 30.89 4.30 -77.72
CA PRO A 774 30.67 5.57 -78.45
C PRO A 774 29.46 6.43 -77.98
N ALA A 775 29.14 7.49 -78.74
CA ALA A 775 27.96 8.36 -78.59
C ALA A 775 27.03 8.25 -79.84
N PRO A 776 25.94 9.03 -79.96
CA PRO A 776 25.95 10.05 -81.05
C PRO A 776 25.16 11.37 -80.78
N ALA A 777 25.30 12.31 -81.75
CA ALA A 777 24.51 13.50 -82.15
C ALA A 777 23.53 14.21 -81.17
N ALA A 778 23.44 15.55 -81.01
CA ALA A 778 23.88 16.77 -81.72
C ALA A 778 23.00 17.34 -82.86
N HIS A 779 22.24 18.42 -82.58
CA HIS A 779 21.82 19.56 -83.44
C HIS A 779 20.69 20.35 -82.73
N ARG A 780 20.32 21.61 -83.04
CA ARG A 780 21.00 22.83 -83.54
C ARG A 780 19.94 23.97 -83.46
N ARG A 781 20.34 25.24 -83.19
CA ARG A 781 19.67 26.49 -83.66
C ARG A 781 18.27 26.84 -83.09
N GLU A 782 17.76 28.08 -83.10
CA GLU A 782 18.36 29.43 -83.20
C GLU A 782 17.38 30.55 -82.73
N ARG A 783 17.93 31.68 -82.21
CA ARG A 783 17.40 33.07 -82.35
C ARG A 783 16.03 33.40 -81.68
N HIS A 784 15.60 34.66 -81.50
CA HIS A 784 16.23 35.99 -81.59
C HIS A 784 15.43 37.04 -80.75
N ARG A 785 16.13 38.04 -80.14
CA ARG A 785 15.69 39.46 -79.95
C ARG A 785 14.38 39.71 -79.13
N ARG A 786 14.05 40.91 -78.59
CA ARG A 786 14.66 42.25 -78.55
C ARG A 786 14.20 43.04 -77.28
N THR A 787 14.83 44.19 -77.03
CA THR A 787 14.39 45.45 -76.34
C THR A 787 12.89 45.66 -76.00
N ALA A 788 12.46 46.47 -75.00
CA ALA A 788 13.16 47.20 -73.90
C ALA A 788 12.17 47.77 -72.84
N VAL A 789 12.73 48.28 -71.73
CA VAL A 789 12.23 49.07 -70.55
C VAL A 789 11.51 50.40 -70.96
N PRO A 790 10.60 51.06 -70.17
CA PRO A 790 10.41 51.08 -68.69
C PRO A 790 8.95 51.05 -68.09
N GLN A 791 8.91 51.14 -66.74
CA GLN A 791 7.86 51.69 -65.82
C GLN A 791 7.05 50.71 -64.93
N THR A 792 6.69 51.22 -63.75
CA THR A 792 6.18 50.60 -62.49
C THR A 792 4.67 50.24 -62.50
N PRO A 793 4.13 49.47 -61.51
CA PRO A 793 4.68 49.04 -60.21
C PRO A 793 4.76 47.51 -59.98
N ALA A 794 5.33 47.09 -58.85
CA ALA A 794 5.68 45.70 -58.57
C ALA A 794 4.52 44.82 -58.02
N ALA A 795 4.07 43.87 -58.85
CA ALA A 795 3.20 42.75 -58.45
C ALA A 795 4.02 41.56 -57.86
N PRO A 796 3.41 40.64 -57.08
CA PRO A 796 4.14 39.54 -56.43
C PRO A 796 4.74 38.52 -57.42
N GLY A 797 5.95 38.05 -57.12
CA GLY A 797 6.78 37.26 -58.05
C GLY A 797 6.41 35.77 -58.19
N PRO A 798 6.53 35.17 -59.40
CA PRO A 798 6.30 33.75 -59.67
C PRO A 798 7.46 32.83 -59.18
N PRO A 799 7.29 31.50 -59.15
CA PRO A 799 7.99 30.64 -58.18
C PRO A 799 9.42 30.19 -58.57
N PRO A 800 10.27 29.87 -57.57
CA PRO A 800 11.61 29.32 -57.79
C PRO A 800 11.57 27.90 -58.39
N ARG A 801 12.52 27.62 -59.28
CA ARG A 801 12.61 26.35 -60.03
C ARG A 801 12.77 25.12 -59.12
N ARG A 802 11.99 24.05 -59.39
CA ARG A 802 12.14 22.74 -58.75
C ARG A 802 13.56 22.18 -58.95
N ARG A 803 14.35 22.05 -57.89
CA ARG A 803 15.44 21.06 -57.85
C ARG A 803 14.81 19.67 -57.84
N ARG A 804 14.72 19.00 -59.00
CA ARG A 804 14.50 17.53 -59.06
C ARG A 804 15.76 16.84 -58.57
N GLY A 805 15.87 16.76 -57.25
CA GLY A 805 16.91 16.06 -56.50
C GLY A 805 16.29 15.48 -55.25
N VAL A 806 15.37 14.53 -55.43
CA VAL A 806 14.85 13.74 -54.31
C VAL A 806 16.00 12.88 -53.82
N ASN A 807 16.64 13.31 -52.74
CA ASN A 807 17.48 12.43 -51.94
C ASN A 807 16.57 11.34 -51.39
N GLN A 808 16.47 10.21 -52.09
CA GLN A 808 15.96 8.98 -51.49
C GLN A 808 16.78 8.73 -50.22
N PRO A 809 16.16 8.46 -49.07
CA PRO A 809 16.91 8.09 -47.87
C PRO A 809 17.84 6.93 -48.22
N MET A 810 19.11 6.99 -47.83
CA MET A 810 19.96 5.80 -47.96
C MET A 810 19.28 4.66 -47.19
N PRO A 811 19.09 3.47 -47.81
CA PRO A 811 18.60 2.33 -47.08
C PRO A 811 19.54 2.03 -45.91
N LEU A 812 18.99 1.56 -44.81
CA LEU A 812 19.80 1.12 -43.67
C LEU A 812 20.81 0.06 -44.13
N PRO A 813 22.01 0.00 -43.53
CA PRO A 813 22.94 -1.11 -43.77
C PRO A 813 22.20 -2.45 -43.59
N ARG A 814 22.39 -3.39 -44.52
CA ARG A 814 21.49 -4.55 -44.70
C ARG A 814 21.27 -5.39 -43.43
N ASP A 815 22.23 -5.39 -42.52
CA ASP A 815 22.23 -6.18 -41.29
C ASP A 815 21.78 -5.38 -40.04
N THR A 816 21.17 -4.20 -40.21
CA THR A 816 20.81 -3.29 -39.09
C THR A 816 19.61 -3.78 -38.29
N ARG A 817 19.87 -4.62 -37.28
CA ARG A 817 18.85 -5.04 -36.31
C ARG A 817 18.49 -3.92 -35.33
N VAL A 818 17.19 -3.76 -35.05
CA VAL A 818 16.62 -2.70 -34.20
C VAL A 818 16.09 -3.29 -32.89
N LEU A 819 16.40 -2.64 -31.76
CA LEU A 819 15.79 -2.97 -30.48
C LEU A 819 14.75 -1.92 -30.07
N HIS A 820 13.49 -2.33 -29.95
CA HIS A 820 12.44 -1.53 -29.33
C HIS A 820 12.40 -1.80 -27.82
N ILE A 821 12.44 -0.74 -27.00
CA ILE A 821 12.34 -0.83 -25.53
C ILE A 821 11.10 -0.06 -25.09
N ILE A 822 10.18 -0.73 -24.40
CA ILE A 822 8.92 -0.16 -23.93
C ILE A 822 8.71 -0.38 -22.42
N THR A 823 8.00 0.54 -21.76
CA THR A 823 7.77 0.50 -20.31
C THR A 823 6.98 -0.74 -19.85
N GLY A 824 6.03 -1.20 -20.67
CA GLY A 824 5.14 -2.34 -20.45
C GLY A 824 4.46 -2.74 -21.76
N LEU A 825 3.80 -3.90 -21.80
CA LEU A 825 3.08 -4.42 -22.98
C LEU A 825 1.67 -4.93 -22.62
N GLY A 826 1.04 -4.27 -21.64
CA GLY A 826 -0.40 -4.40 -21.37
C GLY A 826 -1.25 -3.69 -22.43
N VAL A 827 -2.58 -3.81 -22.36
CA VAL A 827 -3.46 -3.22 -23.38
C VAL A 827 -3.46 -1.69 -23.27
N GLY A 828 -3.09 -1.04 -24.37
CA GLY A 828 -3.00 0.42 -24.47
C GLY A 828 -2.61 0.86 -25.88
N GLY A 829 -2.89 2.13 -26.20
CA GLY A 829 -2.69 2.65 -27.56
C GLY A 829 -1.22 2.70 -27.99
N ALA A 830 -0.27 2.97 -27.08
CA ALA A 830 1.15 3.00 -27.42
C ALA A 830 1.72 1.60 -27.66
N GLU A 831 1.21 0.63 -26.90
CA GLU A 831 1.55 -0.77 -26.95
C GLU A 831 1.00 -1.43 -28.23
N GLN A 832 -0.27 -1.21 -28.57
CA GLN A 832 -0.87 -1.67 -29.83
C GLN A 832 -0.28 -0.95 -31.05
N GLN A 833 -0.01 0.36 -30.97
CA GLN A 833 0.66 1.09 -32.05
C GLN A 833 2.04 0.53 -32.36
N LEU A 834 2.79 0.09 -31.35
CA LEU A 834 4.08 -0.58 -31.55
C LEU A 834 3.87 -1.90 -32.34
N ARG A 835 2.96 -2.78 -31.93
CA ARG A 835 2.68 -4.05 -32.66
C ARG A 835 2.29 -3.79 -34.11
N LEU A 836 1.35 -2.89 -34.35
CA LEU A 836 0.89 -2.53 -35.70
C LEU A 836 2.01 -1.94 -36.57
N LEU A 837 2.89 -1.13 -35.98
CA LEU A 837 4.02 -0.51 -36.66
C LEU A 837 5.10 -1.54 -37.04
N LEU A 838 5.46 -2.47 -36.15
CA LEU A 838 6.48 -3.48 -36.43
C LEU A 838 6.11 -4.36 -37.64
N ARG A 839 4.83 -4.72 -37.80
CA ARG A 839 4.32 -5.44 -38.98
C ARG A 839 4.56 -4.74 -40.33
N HIS A 840 4.84 -3.43 -40.32
CA HIS A 840 5.02 -2.60 -41.52
C HIS A 840 6.45 -2.04 -41.66
N LEU A 841 7.39 -2.40 -40.78
CA LEU A 841 8.79 -2.00 -40.88
C LEU A 841 9.61 -3.06 -41.62
N PRO A 842 10.34 -2.71 -42.70
CA PRO A 842 11.18 -3.65 -43.44
C PRO A 842 12.54 -3.87 -42.76
N VAL A 843 12.55 -4.11 -41.44
CA VAL A 843 13.76 -4.31 -40.63
C VAL A 843 13.53 -5.28 -39.46
N ASP A 844 14.55 -6.08 -39.19
CA ASP A 844 14.63 -7.01 -38.06
C ASP A 844 14.47 -6.27 -36.72
N CYS A 845 13.35 -6.53 -36.03
CA CYS A 845 13.02 -5.89 -34.76
C CYS A 845 12.89 -6.91 -33.61
N ASP A 846 13.56 -6.65 -32.50
CA ASP A 846 13.30 -7.32 -31.21
C ASP A 846 12.67 -6.32 -30.23
N VAL A 847 11.90 -6.81 -29.24
CA VAL A 847 11.23 -5.96 -28.25
C VAL A 847 11.66 -6.33 -26.82
N VAL A 848 11.95 -5.32 -26.00
CA VAL A 848 12.15 -5.44 -24.55
C VAL A 848 11.05 -4.69 -23.82
N THR A 849 10.32 -5.40 -22.96
CA THR A 849 9.44 -4.77 -21.96
C THR A 849 10.13 -4.71 -20.59
N LEU A 850 10.14 -3.51 -20.00
CA LEU A 850 10.77 -3.29 -18.70
C LEU A 850 9.97 -3.95 -17.57
N THR A 851 8.68 -3.64 -17.43
CA THR A 851 7.91 -3.99 -16.22
C THR A 851 7.06 -5.26 -16.34
N ASN A 852 6.31 -5.45 -17.43
CA ASN A 852 5.36 -6.55 -17.59
C ASN A 852 5.22 -6.98 -19.06
N PRO A 853 5.08 -8.30 -19.35
CA PRO A 853 4.82 -8.78 -20.71
C PRO A 853 3.41 -8.44 -21.19
N GLY A 854 2.36 -8.73 -20.43
CA GLY A 854 0.98 -8.40 -20.84
C GLY A 854 0.53 -9.04 -22.16
N ALA A 855 -0.72 -8.81 -22.56
CA ALA A 855 -1.33 -9.46 -23.72
C ALA A 855 -0.68 -9.05 -25.07
N VAL A 856 -0.15 -7.83 -25.17
CA VAL A 856 0.44 -7.36 -26.44
C VAL A 856 1.78 -8.06 -26.73
N ALA A 857 2.47 -8.60 -25.71
CA ALA A 857 3.67 -9.42 -25.93
C ALA A 857 3.37 -10.76 -26.62
N ASP A 858 2.21 -11.37 -26.37
CA ASP A 858 1.84 -12.64 -26.98
C ASP A 858 1.40 -12.44 -28.44
N GLY A 859 0.63 -11.37 -28.70
CA GLY A 859 0.38 -10.91 -30.07
C GLY A 859 1.67 -10.56 -30.85
N LEU A 860 2.66 -9.94 -30.21
CA LEU A 860 3.97 -9.69 -30.83
C LEU A 860 4.73 -10.98 -31.14
N ARG A 861 4.66 -12.01 -30.28
CA ARG A 861 5.27 -13.33 -30.54
C ARG A 861 4.60 -14.06 -31.69
N ALA A 862 3.27 -14.00 -31.78
CA ALA A 862 2.50 -14.52 -32.90
C ALA A 862 2.87 -13.81 -34.23
N ASP A 863 3.23 -12.52 -34.16
CA ASP A 863 3.76 -11.74 -35.28
C ASP A 863 5.25 -12.03 -35.58
N GLY A 864 5.86 -13.06 -34.96
CA GLY A 864 7.26 -13.45 -35.13
C GLY A 864 8.29 -12.61 -34.36
N VAL A 865 7.86 -11.57 -33.64
CA VAL A 865 8.74 -10.63 -32.93
C VAL A 865 9.22 -11.23 -31.60
N ARG A 866 10.54 -11.23 -31.36
CA ARG A 866 11.10 -11.76 -30.11
C ARG A 866 10.92 -10.77 -28.96
N VAL A 867 10.12 -11.14 -27.95
CA VAL A 867 9.79 -10.28 -26.80
C VAL A 867 10.47 -10.73 -25.51
N PHE A 868 11.46 -9.96 -25.08
CA PHE A 868 12.19 -10.12 -23.81
C PHE A 868 11.54 -9.32 -22.66
N HIS A 869 11.50 -9.90 -21.46
CA HIS A 869 11.03 -9.23 -20.23
C HIS A 869 12.17 -9.08 -19.23
N LEU A 870 12.37 -7.88 -18.67
CA LEU A 870 13.47 -7.59 -17.72
C LEU A 870 13.08 -7.61 -16.24
N GLY A 871 11.79 -7.78 -15.90
CA GLY A 871 11.31 -7.94 -14.53
C GLY A 871 11.49 -6.71 -13.63
N MET A 872 11.51 -5.50 -14.19
CA MET A 872 11.81 -4.26 -13.48
C MET A 872 10.82 -3.99 -12.33
N GLY A 873 11.30 -4.03 -11.09
CA GLY A 873 10.45 -3.90 -9.89
C GLY A 873 9.83 -2.51 -9.67
N GLY A 874 10.43 -1.46 -10.25
CA GLY A 874 9.92 -0.08 -10.19
C GLY A 874 10.98 0.98 -10.50
N ASN A 875 10.61 2.26 -10.46
CA ASN A 875 11.42 3.45 -10.84
C ASN A 875 12.77 3.66 -10.08
N ARG A 876 13.21 2.73 -9.22
CA ARG A 876 14.52 2.74 -8.55
C ARG A 876 15.28 1.41 -8.68
N ASP A 877 14.77 0.48 -9.49
CA ASP A 877 15.46 -0.75 -9.85
C ASP A 877 16.59 -0.40 -10.83
N LEU A 878 17.75 -0.03 -10.27
CA LEU A 878 18.96 0.24 -11.04
C LEU A 878 19.65 -1.05 -11.50
N ALA A 879 19.30 -2.20 -10.93
CA ALA A 879 19.81 -3.51 -11.36
C ALA A 879 19.27 -3.94 -12.75
N VAL A 880 18.16 -3.35 -13.21
CA VAL A 880 17.69 -3.49 -14.59
C VAL A 880 18.69 -2.94 -15.62
N LEU A 881 19.47 -1.90 -15.28
CA LEU A 881 20.38 -1.22 -16.21
C LEU A 881 21.52 -2.13 -16.70
N PRO A 882 22.33 -2.80 -15.85
CA PRO A 882 23.37 -3.73 -16.30
C PRO A 882 22.81 -5.05 -16.88
N ARG A 883 21.50 -5.33 -16.75
CA ARG A 883 20.83 -6.41 -17.51
C ARG A 883 20.53 -5.94 -18.94
N LEU A 884 19.90 -4.77 -19.08
CA LEU A 884 19.57 -4.16 -20.37
C LEU A 884 20.83 -3.85 -21.20
N VAL A 885 21.90 -3.34 -20.60
CA VAL A 885 23.19 -3.12 -21.29
C VAL A 885 23.79 -4.43 -21.83
N ARG A 886 23.70 -5.53 -21.07
CA ARG A 886 24.16 -6.86 -21.53
C ARG A 886 23.30 -7.38 -22.69
N LEU A 887 21.97 -7.25 -22.59
CA LEU A 887 21.04 -7.63 -23.66
C LEU A 887 21.31 -6.85 -24.96
N ILE A 888 21.51 -5.53 -24.87
CA ILE A 888 21.81 -4.69 -26.05
C ILE A 888 23.14 -5.11 -26.70
N ARG A 889 24.19 -5.38 -25.90
CA ARG A 889 25.48 -5.85 -26.43
C ARG A 889 25.39 -7.25 -27.05
N ALA A 890 24.67 -8.17 -26.42
CA ALA A 890 24.55 -9.55 -26.88
C ALA A 890 23.70 -9.70 -28.16
N GLY A 891 22.69 -8.83 -28.36
CA GLY A 891 21.82 -8.86 -29.55
C GLY A 891 22.34 -8.07 -30.76
N GLY A 892 23.50 -7.41 -30.66
CA GLY A 892 24.18 -6.78 -31.80
C GLY A 892 23.49 -5.56 -32.43
N TYR A 893 22.55 -4.91 -31.72
CA TYR A 893 21.66 -3.92 -32.32
C TYR A 893 22.37 -2.65 -32.82
N GLY A 894 22.10 -2.27 -34.07
CA GLY A 894 22.61 -1.04 -34.67
C GLY A 894 21.85 0.22 -34.22
N LEU A 895 20.56 0.08 -33.87
CA LEU A 895 19.69 1.15 -33.40
C LEU A 895 18.84 0.70 -32.20
N VAL A 896 18.65 1.59 -31.23
CA VAL A 896 17.71 1.39 -30.10
C VAL A 896 16.60 2.44 -30.16
N HIS A 897 15.34 2.00 -30.19
CA HIS A 897 14.16 2.85 -30.14
C HIS A 897 13.46 2.68 -28.78
N THR A 898 13.30 3.78 -28.03
CA THR A 898 12.63 3.78 -26.72
C THR A 898 11.19 4.32 -26.81
N HIS A 899 10.27 3.74 -26.03
CA HIS A 899 8.84 4.09 -26.01
C HIS A 899 8.33 4.30 -24.58
N LEU A 900 7.72 5.47 -24.32
CA LEU A 900 7.22 5.93 -23.01
C LEU A 900 8.32 6.29 -22.00
N TYR A 901 8.00 7.18 -21.04
CA TYR A 901 8.96 7.87 -20.17
C TYR A 901 9.99 6.96 -19.48
N ARG A 902 9.58 5.79 -18.93
CA ARG A 902 10.55 4.91 -18.24
C ARG A 902 11.57 4.30 -19.21
N ALA A 903 11.14 3.82 -20.37
CA ALA A 903 12.06 3.32 -21.39
C ALA A 903 12.91 4.45 -21.97
N ASN A 904 12.33 5.66 -22.14
CA ASN A 904 13.06 6.82 -22.65
C ASN A 904 14.15 7.30 -21.65
N LEU A 905 13.99 7.04 -20.35
CA LEU A 905 15.07 7.23 -19.37
C LEU A 905 16.10 6.07 -19.37
N TYR A 906 15.65 4.84 -19.13
CA TYR A 906 16.55 3.70 -18.90
C TYR A 906 17.17 3.15 -20.18
N GLY A 907 16.41 3.11 -21.29
CA GLY A 907 16.85 2.63 -22.59
C GLY A 907 17.83 3.57 -23.27
N ARG A 908 17.61 4.90 -23.25
CA ARG A 908 18.58 5.88 -23.78
C ARG A 908 19.93 5.77 -23.06
N LEU A 909 19.92 5.60 -21.73
CA LEU A 909 21.13 5.38 -20.93
C LEU A 909 21.79 4.02 -21.22
N ALA A 910 21.00 2.94 -21.28
CA ALA A 910 21.52 1.60 -21.56
C ALA A 910 22.13 1.48 -22.96
N ALA A 911 21.52 2.08 -23.98
CA ALA A 911 22.03 2.10 -25.34
C ALA A 911 23.41 2.77 -25.41
N ARG A 912 23.57 3.95 -24.79
CA ARG A 912 24.87 4.65 -24.73
C ARG A 912 25.93 3.88 -23.93
N LEU A 913 25.55 3.20 -22.84
CA LEU A 913 26.46 2.33 -22.08
C LEU A 913 26.80 1.03 -22.84
N ALA A 914 25.89 0.53 -23.68
CA ALA A 914 26.14 -0.61 -24.55
C ALA A 914 27.10 -0.27 -25.71
N GLY A 915 27.07 0.98 -26.18
CA GLY A 915 27.90 1.51 -27.27
C GLY A 915 27.08 2.07 -28.45
N VAL A 916 25.77 1.81 -28.47
CA VAL A 916 24.86 2.20 -29.56
C VAL A 916 24.65 3.72 -29.55
N ARG A 917 25.03 4.37 -30.65
CA ARG A 917 24.89 5.83 -30.82
C ARG A 917 23.59 6.25 -31.50
N ALA A 918 23.02 5.39 -32.36
CA ALA A 918 21.71 5.59 -32.97
C ALA A 918 20.61 5.25 -31.94
N VAL A 919 20.09 6.29 -31.27
CA VAL A 919 19.11 6.16 -30.20
C VAL A 919 17.90 7.05 -30.50
N VAL A 920 16.77 6.43 -30.80
CA VAL A 920 15.50 7.10 -31.11
C VAL A 920 14.54 6.94 -29.92
N ALA A 921 13.59 7.86 -29.73
CA ALA A 921 12.61 7.79 -28.64
C ALA A 921 11.27 8.37 -29.07
N THR A 922 10.15 7.63 -28.97
CA THR A 922 8.82 8.19 -29.26
C THR A 922 8.05 8.57 -27.99
N GLU A 923 7.42 9.76 -28.02
CA GLU A 923 6.60 10.29 -26.93
C GLU A 923 5.09 10.10 -27.19
N HIS A 924 4.58 8.95 -26.74
CA HIS A 924 3.18 8.54 -26.91
C HIS A 924 2.19 9.12 -25.88
N SER A 925 2.65 9.82 -24.84
CA SER A 925 1.81 10.19 -23.68
C SER A 925 2.27 11.47 -22.98
N LEU A 926 2.47 12.53 -23.77
CA LEU A 926 2.92 13.85 -23.33
C LEU A 926 1.74 14.85 -23.27
N GLY A 927 1.12 14.99 -22.09
CA GLY A 927 0.14 16.05 -21.81
C GLY A 927 0.81 17.38 -21.43
N ALA A 928 0.01 18.43 -21.31
CA ALA A 928 0.43 19.75 -20.85
C ALA A 928 0.66 19.80 -19.33
N THR A 929 -0.09 19.00 -18.55
CA THR A 929 0.03 18.94 -17.08
C THR A 929 0.52 17.59 -16.55
N GLN A 930 0.42 16.52 -17.34
CA GLN A 930 0.79 15.17 -16.93
C GLN A 930 1.54 14.38 -18.00
N MET A 931 2.32 13.38 -17.57
CA MET A 931 2.99 12.40 -18.45
C MET A 931 2.93 11.02 -17.79
N GLU A 932 2.49 9.99 -18.52
CA GLU A 932 2.11 8.68 -17.94
C GLU A 932 1.11 8.78 -16.74
N GLY A 933 0.26 9.80 -16.69
CA GLY A 933 -0.63 10.05 -15.53
C GLY A 933 0.10 10.57 -14.27
N ARG A 934 1.34 11.04 -14.41
CA ARG A 934 2.14 11.66 -13.33
C ARG A 934 2.08 13.18 -13.47
N PRO A 935 1.91 13.96 -12.38
CA PRO A 935 1.97 15.42 -12.44
C PRO A 935 3.39 15.90 -12.81
N LEU A 936 3.45 16.80 -13.77
CA LEU A 936 4.71 17.38 -14.27
C LEU A 936 5.31 18.35 -13.26
N ASN A 937 6.38 17.90 -12.61
CA ASN A 937 7.19 18.71 -11.72
C ASN A 937 8.58 18.97 -12.33
N SER A 938 9.27 20.00 -11.83
CA SER A 938 10.60 20.41 -12.31
C SER A 938 11.63 19.29 -12.29
N GLY A 939 11.60 18.40 -11.28
CA GLY A 939 12.50 17.24 -11.20
C GLY A 939 12.27 16.21 -12.30
N VAL A 940 11.01 15.91 -12.64
CA VAL A 940 10.65 15.04 -13.77
C VAL A 940 11.09 15.66 -15.11
N ARG A 941 10.84 16.96 -15.32
CA ARG A 941 11.30 17.67 -16.53
C ARG A 941 12.83 17.69 -16.63
N ALA A 942 13.55 17.95 -15.54
CA ALA A 942 15.01 17.95 -15.53
C ALA A 942 15.60 16.57 -15.84
N LEU A 943 15.06 15.50 -15.23
CA LEU A 943 15.48 14.12 -15.48
C LEU A 943 15.16 13.69 -16.92
N TYR A 944 14.00 14.11 -17.46
CA TYR A 944 13.65 13.90 -18.85
C TYR A 944 14.69 14.50 -19.81
N LEU A 945 14.96 15.80 -19.68
CA LEU A 945 15.90 16.53 -20.55
C LEU A 945 17.34 16.02 -20.40
N ALA A 946 17.75 15.60 -19.20
CA ALA A 946 19.04 14.95 -18.98
C ALA A 946 19.15 13.62 -19.74
N SER A 947 18.07 12.84 -19.82
CA SER A 947 18.03 11.61 -20.62
C SER A 947 17.93 11.87 -22.13
N GLU A 948 17.21 12.92 -22.55
CA GLU A 948 17.03 13.29 -23.96
C GLU A 948 18.38 13.56 -24.64
N ARG A 949 19.31 14.21 -23.94
CA ARG A 949 20.68 14.47 -24.44
C ARG A 949 21.42 13.20 -24.89
N LEU A 950 21.06 12.03 -24.35
CA LEU A 950 21.58 10.70 -24.73
C LEU A 950 20.91 10.10 -25.98
N GLY A 951 19.80 10.67 -26.46
CA GLY A 951 19.21 10.38 -27.77
C GLY A 951 20.01 10.95 -28.94
N ARG A 952 19.59 10.55 -30.15
CA ARG A 952 19.84 11.23 -31.44
C ARG A 952 18.63 12.08 -31.80
N THR A 953 17.45 11.46 -31.82
CA THR A 953 16.17 12.04 -32.26
C THR A 953 15.06 11.64 -31.28
N THR A 954 14.15 12.56 -30.97
CA THR A 954 12.91 12.29 -30.24
C THR A 954 11.74 12.50 -31.20
N VAL A 955 10.94 11.45 -31.36
CA VAL A 955 9.76 11.41 -32.23
C VAL A 955 8.54 11.91 -31.46
N ALA A 956 7.86 12.89 -32.03
CA ALA A 956 6.57 13.38 -31.62
C ALA A 956 5.47 12.71 -32.47
N VAL A 957 4.42 12.21 -31.82
CA VAL A 957 3.27 11.58 -32.51
C VAL A 957 2.33 12.59 -33.19
N SER A 958 2.50 13.89 -32.93
CA SER A 958 1.72 14.98 -33.51
C SER A 958 2.52 16.30 -33.50
N PRO A 959 2.22 17.26 -34.40
CA PRO A 959 2.67 18.65 -34.29
C PRO A 959 2.42 19.25 -32.90
N THR A 960 1.24 19.01 -32.31
CA THR A 960 0.93 19.42 -30.93
C THR A 960 1.91 18.83 -29.89
N VAL A 961 2.34 17.57 -30.01
CA VAL A 961 3.36 16.97 -29.12
C VAL A 961 4.76 17.53 -29.40
N ALA A 962 5.11 17.82 -30.64
CA ALA A 962 6.36 18.50 -30.98
C ALA A 962 6.45 19.87 -30.29
N GLU A 963 5.36 20.65 -30.32
CA GLU A 963 5.30 21.96 -29.68
C GLU A 963 5.29 21.88 -28.14
N ARG A 964 4.81 20.77 -27.55
CA ARG A 964 5.02 20.49 -26.11
C ARG A 964 6.50 20.23 -25.82
N LEU A 965 7.21 19.47 -26.67
CA LEU A 965 8.65 19.19 -26.51
C LEU A 965 9.55 20.42 -26.68
N ARG A 966 9.26 21.31 -27.64
CA ARG A 966 9.97 22.59 -27.80
C ARG A 966 9.89 23.45 -26.54
N ARG A 967 8.67 23.70 -26.04
CA ARG A 967 8.42 24.46 -24.80
C ARG A 967 9.04 23.82 -23.55
N TRP A 968 9.30 22.51 -23.58
CA TRP A 968 10.07 21.85 -22.52
C TRP A 968 11.58 22.07 -22.61
N GLY A 969 12.12 22.47 -23.76
CA GLY A 969 13.55 22.69 -24.00
C GLY A 969 14.26 21.54 -24.72
N VAL A 970 13.52 20.71 -25.48
CA VAL A 970 14.13 19.79 -26.45
C VAL A 970 14.53 20.60 -27.70
N PRO A 971 15.78 20.50 -28.21
CA PRO A 971 16.20 21.23 -29.40
C PRO A 971 15.41 20.82 -30.64
N ASP A 972 14.90 21.78 -31.40
CA ASP A 972 14.07 21.53 -32.60
C ASP A 972 14.74 20.61 -33.65
N PRO A 973 16.06 20.71 -33.96
CA PRO A 973 16.74 19.77 -34.87
C PRO A 973 16.81 18.31 -34.40
N ARG A 974 16.30 18.00 -33.20
CA ARG A 974 16.14 16.63 -32.67
C ARG A 974 14.69 16.17 -32.65
N ILE A 975 13.72 17.01 -32.97
CA ILE A 975 12.29 16.67 -32.95
C ILE A 975 11.87 16.25 -34.35
N ALA A 976 11.38 15.01 -34.49
CA ALA A 976 10.80 14.51 -35.74
C ALA A 976 9.30 14.22 -35.53
N VAL A 977 8.44 14.65 -36.43
CA VAL A 977 7.00 14.33 -36.37
C VAL A 977 6.73 13.07 -37.18
N VAL A 978 6.45 11.96 -36.49
CA VAL A 978 5.97 10.72 -37.12
C VAL A 978 4.61 10.38 -36.50
N PRO A 979 3.50 10.63 -37.22
CA PRO A 979 2.18 10.33 -36.72
C PRO A 979 1.98 8.87 -36.35
N ASN A 980 1.13 8.64 -35.36
CA ASN A 980 0.54 7.32 -35.15
C ASN A 980 -0.22 6.89 -36.41
N GLY A 981 -0.11 5.60 -36.76
CA GLY A 981 -0.59 5.05 -38.04
C GLY A 981 -1.70 4.03 -37.84
N ILE A 982 -2.70 4.05 -38.73
CA ILE A 982 -3.93 3.25 -38.64
C ILE A 982 -4.08 2.34 -39.86
N ASP A 983 -4.62 1.14 -39.65
CA ASP A 983 -5.02 0.22 -40.70
C ASP A 983 -6.42 0.56 -41.21
N LEU A 984 -6.47 1.34 -42.29
CA LEU A 984 -7.70 1.82 -42.92
C LEU A 984 -8.53 0.69 -43.55
N GLY A 985 -7.86 -0.35 -44.08
CA GLY A 985 -8.56 -1.50 -44.67
C GLY A 985 -9.29 -2.32 -43.62
N ARG A 986 -8.68 -2.44 -42.43
CA ARG A 986 -9.23 -3.15 -41.27
C ARG A 986 -10.36 -2.43 -40.55
N PHE A 987 -10.39 -1.10 -40.56
CA PHE A 987 -11.47 -0.32 -39.93
C PHE A 987 -12.64 -0.01 -40.86
N ARG A 988 -12.48 -0.18 -42.18
CA ARG A 988 -13.53 0.05 -43.18
C ARG A 988 -14.84 -0.65 -42.80
N PHE A 989 -15.93 0.12 -42.80
CA PHE A 989 -17.27 -0.35 -42.44
C PHE A 989 -17.75 -1.54 -43.29
N ASP A 990 -18.34 -2.55 -42.62
CA ASP A 990 -18.97 -3.72 -43.21
C ASP A 990 -20.29 -4.01 -42.45
N PRO A 991 -21.46 -3.97 -43.12
CA PRO A 991 -22.76 -4.28 -42.51
C PRO A 991 -22.81 -5.66 -41.87
N LEU A 992 -22.26 -6.69 -42.53
CA LEU A 992 -22.30 -8.06 -42.02
C LEU A 992 -21.44 -8.22 -40.76
N VAL A 993 -20.40 -7.42 -40.58
CA VAL A 993 -19.60 -7.37 -39.35
C VAL A 993 -20.36 -6.63 -38.25
N ARG A 994 -20.98 -5.49 -38.57
CA ARG A 994 -21.84 -4.72 -37.65
C ARG A 994 -22.95 -5.58 -37.05
N ASP A 995 -23.69 -6.30 -37.88
CA ASP A 995 -24.88 -7.02 -37.43
C ASP A 995 -24.50 -8.22 -36.56
N ARG A 996 -23.44 -8.96 -36.94
CA ARG A 996 -22.83 -9.99 -36.09
C ARG A 996 -22.33 -9.42 -34.76
N ALA A 997 -21.69 -8.26 -34.75
CA ALA A 997 -21.21 -7.62 -33.53
C ALA A 997 -22.36 -7.12 -32.62
N ARG A 998 -23.44 -6.58 -33.20
CA ARG A 998 -24.65 -6.19 -32.45
C ARG A 998 -25.34 -7.37 -31.80
N HIS A 999 -25.52 -8.47 -32.55
CA HIS A 999 -26.06 -9.72 -32.03
C HIS A 999 -25.18 -10.31 -30.92
N GLN A 1000 -23.85 -10.33 -31.09
CA GLN A 1000 -22.91 -10.80 -30.05
C GLN A 1000 -22.90 -9.93 -28.79
N LEU A 1001 -23.26 -8.64 -28.89
CA LEU A 1001 -23.38 -7.73 -27.76
C LEU A 1001 -24.74 -7.80 -27.04
N GLY A 1002 -25.73 -8.48 -27.61
CA GLY A 1002 -27.11 -8.48 -27.08
C GLY A 1002 -27.79 -7.12 -27.19
N LEU A 1003 -27.41 -6.29 -28.17
CA LEU A 1003 -28.03 -4.98 -28.40
C LEU A 1003 -29.44 -5.14 -29.01
N PRO A 1004 -30.45 -4.36 -28.56
CA PRO A 1004 -31.79 -4.41 -29.16
C PRO A 1004 -31.80 -4.03 -30.64
N GLU A 1005 -32.78 -4.56 -31.38
CA GLU A 1005 -33.07 -4.12 -32.74
C GLU A 1005 -33.42 -2.62 -32.75
N GLY A 1006 -32.94 -1.89 -33.76
CA GLY A 1006 -33.11 -0.44 -33.86
C GLY A 1006 -32.30 0.42 -32.89
N ALA A 1007 -31.56 -0.16 -31.91
CA ALA A 1007 -30.82 0.61 -30.91
C ALA A 1007 -29.77 1.55 -31.52
N PHE A 1008 -29.72 2.80 -31.05
CA PHE A 1008 -28.75 3.81 -31.46
C PHE A 1008 -27.54 3.79 -30.53
N VAL A 1009 -26.37 3.39 -31.04
CA VAL A 1009 -25.21 3.03 -30.21
C VAL A 1009 -24.16 4.14 -30.18
N VAL A 1010 -24.04 4.79 -29.03
CA VAL A 1010 -22.97 5.73 -28.71
C VAL A 1010 -21.73 4.94 -28.27
N GLY A 1011 -20.63 5.05 -29.01
CA GLY A 1011 -19.37 4.40 -28.70
C GLY A 1011 -18.44 5.26 -27.82
N GLY A 1012 -17.75 4.65 -26.86
CA GLY A 1012 -16.67 5.28 -26.11
C GLY A 1012 -15.44 4.37 -26.03
N VAL A 1013 -14.42 4.63 -26.85
CA VAL A 1013 -13.21 3.78 -26.95
C VAL A 1013 -12.05 4.38 -26.15
N GLY A 1014 -11.48 3.61 -25.21
CA GLY A 1014 -10.23 3.96 -24.54
C GLY A 1014 -10.10 3.41 -23.11
N ARG A 1015 -8.91 3.59 -22.53
CA ARG A 1015 -8.59 3.14 -21.16
C ARG A 1015 -9.53 3.81 -20.15
N LEU A 1016 -10.27 3.03 -19.37
CA LEU A 1016 -11.25 3.49 -18.38
C LEU A 1016 -10.54 4.11 -17.17
N ALA A 1017 -10.17 5.38 -17.30
CA ALA A 1017 -9.49 6.19 -16.30
C ALA A 1017 -10.12 7.59 -16.22
N ALA A 1018 -10.01 8.25 -15.06
CA ALA A 1018 -10.67 9.54 -14.81
C ALA A 1018 -10.35 10.63 -15.85
N GLY A 1019 -9.12 10.63 -16.39
CA GLY A 1019 -8.71 11.58 -17.44
C GLY A 1019 -9.44 11.40 -18.78
N LYS A 1020 -10.04 10.23 -19.06
CA LYS A 1020 -10.85 10.01 -20.27
C LYS A 1020 -12.29 10.50 -20.15
N ARG A 1021 -12.77 10.87 -18.95
CA ARG A 1021 -14.09 11.51 -18.73
C ARG A 1021 -15.31 10.77 -19.32
N PHE A 1022 -15.25 9.44 -19.47
CA PHE A 1022 -16.43 8.62 -19.82
C PHE A 1022 -17.60 8.74 -18.81
N ASP A 1023 -17.35 9.33 -17.64
CA ASP A 1023 -18.38 9.70 -16.69
C ASP A 1023 -19.34 10.77 -17.23
N VAL A 1024 -18.90 11.60 -18.18
CA VAL A 1024 -19.74 12.56 -18.92
C VAL A 1024 -20.72 11.85 -19.86
N LEU A 1025 -20.32 10.76 -20.53
CA LEU A 1025 -21.23 10.04 -21.44
C LEU A 1025 -22.33 9.32 -20.66
N ILE A 1026 -22.02 8.81 -19.46
CA ILE A 1026 -23.02 8.18 -18.58
C ILE A 1026 -24.04 9.21 -18.07
N ASP A 1027 -23.61 10.45 -17.79
CA ASP A 1027 -24.52 11.53 -17.42
C ASP A 1027 -25.31 12.06 -18.63
N ALA A 1028 -24.69 12.15 -19.81
CA ALA A 1028 -25.34 12.56 -21.06
C ALA A 1028 -26.41 11.55 -21.49
N LEU A 1029 -26.13 10.26 -21.34
CA LEU A 1029 -27.06 9.16 -21.59
C LEU A 1029 -28.35 9.33 -20.78
N ALA A 1030 -28.28 9.88 -19.56
CA ALA A 1030 -29.45 10.13 -18.73
C ALA A 1030 -30.40 11.22 -19.28
N GLN A 1031 -29.93 12.01 -20.24
CA GLN A 1031 -30.68 13.04 -20.96
C GLN A 1031 -31.17 12.54 -22.33
N LEU A 1032 -30.89 11.28 -22.68
CA LEU A 1032 -31.17 10.68 -23.99
C LEU A 1032 -32.25 9.58 -23.91
N PRO A 1033 -33.07 9.40 -24.97
CA PRO A 1033 -34.12 8.38 -25.07
C PRO A 1033 -33.67 6.93 -24.81
N ASP A 1034 -34.63 6.06 -24.50
CA ASP A 1034 -34.37 4.66 -24.13
C ASP A 1034 -33.87 3.74 -25.24
N ASP A 1035 -34.02 4.13 -26.51
CA ASP A 1035 -33.38 3.45 -27.65
C ASP A 1035 -31.89 3.79 -27.79
N VAL A 1036 -31.36 4.75 -27.01
CA VAL A 1036 -29.94 5.12 -27.04
C VAL A 1036 -29.14 4.30 -26.02
N TRP A 1037 -28.11 3.63 -26.52
CA TRP A 1037 -27.22 2.74 -25.76
C TRP A 1037 -25.78 3.23 -25.76
N LEU A 1038 -25.05 3.01 -24.68
CA LEU A 1038 -23.64 3.41 -24.54
C LEU A 1038 -22.72 2.18 -24.48
N LEU A 1039 -21.86 2.03 -25.49
CA LEU A 1039 -20.88 0.96 -25.61
C LEU A 1039 -19.48 1.47 -25.24
N LEU A 1040 -19.02 1.15 -24.02
CA LEU A 1040 -17.69 1.48 -23.55
C LEU A 1040 -16.70 0.34 -23.83
N VAL A 1041 -15.66 0.63 -24.61
CA VAL A 1041 -14.64 -0.34 -25.05
C VAL A 1041 -13.28 0.02 -24.47
N GLY A 1042 -12.67 -0.93 -23.76
CA GLY A 1042 -11.46 -0.75 -22.95
C GLY A 1042 -11.69 -1.10 -21.48
N GLY A 1043 -10.60 -1.27 -20.75
CA GLY A 1043 -10.58 -1.50 -19.30
C GLY A 1043 -9.77 -0.43 -18.56
N GLY A 1044 -9.82 -0.48 -17.23
CA GLY A 1044 -9.07 0.44 -16.38
C GLY A 1044 -9.68 0.63 -14.99
N ASN A 1045 -8.94 1.32 -14.12
CA ASN A 1045 -9.28 1.47 -12.71
C ASN A 1045 -10.55 2.29 -12.41
N ALA A 1046 -11.12 2.99 -13.40
CA ALA A 1046 -12.37 3.71 -13.23
C ALA A 1046 -13.63 2.85 -13.47
N GLU A 1047 -13.52 1.64 -14.03
CA GLU A 1047 -14.69 0.83 -14.46
C GLU A 1047 -15.74 0.66 -13.35
N THR A 1048 -15.33 0.22 -12.15
CA THR A 1048 -16.26 0.06 -11.02
C THR A 1048 -16.91 1.38 -10.60
N THR A 1049 -16.24 2.52 -10.82
CA THR A 1049 -16.79 3.85 -10.54
C THR A 1049 -17.75 4.31 -11.64
N LEU A 1050 -17.50 3.96 -12.90
CA LEU A 1050 -18.40 4.18 -14.03
C LEU A 1050 -19.68 3.35 -13.89
N ARG A 1051 -19.58 2.04 -13.63
CA ARG A 1051 -20.75 1.16 -13.32
C ARG A 1051 -21.57 1.69 -12.13
N ARG A 1052 -20.90 2.15 -11.06
CA ARG A 1052 -21.55 2.82 -9.91
C ARG A 1052 -22.10 4.22 -10.21
N ARG A 1053 -21.74 4.86 -11.33
CA ARG A 1053 -22.40 6.10 -11.80
C ARG A 1053 -23.65 5.74 -12.58
N ALA A 1054 -23.55 4.82 -13.54
CA ALA A 1054 -24.69 4.35 -14.33
C ALA A 1054 -25.86 3.83 -13.46
N HIS A 1055 -25.58 3.05 -12.41
CA HIS A 1055 -26.61 2.65 -11.43
C HIS A 1055 -27.24 3.84 -10.68
N ARG A 1056 -26.44 4.83 -10.24
CA ARG A 1056 -26.96 5.99 -9.48
C ARG A 1056 -27.76 6.97 -10.34
N VAL A 1057 -27.53 6.93 -11.64
CA VAL A 1057 -28.15 7.78 -12.67
C VAL A 1057 -29.29 7.01 -13.38
N GLY A 1058 -29.56 5.75 -13.00
CA GLY A 1058 -30.61 4.90 -13.55
C GLY A 1058 -30.23 4.15 -14.82
N VAL A 1059 -29.36 4.71 -15.66
CA VAL A 1059 -29.05 4.22 -17.02
C VAL A 1059 -28.28 2.90 -17.13
N HIS A 1060 -27.97 2.20 -16.03
CA HIS A 1060 -27.13 0.99 -16.01
C HIS A 1060 -27.44 -0.09 -17.05
N GLU A 1061 -28.72 -0.44 -17.25
CA GLU A 1061 -29.12 -1.45 -18.24
C GLU A 1061 -28.77 -1.04 -19.69
N ARG A 1062 -28.66 0.27 -19.98
CA ARG A 1062 -28.31 0.82 -21.30
C ARG A 1062 -26.81 1.08 -21.48
N VAL A 1063 -25.94 0.60 -20.57
CA VAL A 1063 -24.47 0.80 -20.64
C VAL A 1063 -23.72 -0.54 -20.72
N LEU A 1064 -23.27 -0.90 -21.92
CA LEU A 1064 -22.44 -2.07 -22.16
C LEU A 1064 -20.95 -1.74 -21.94
N PHE A 1065 -20.25 -2.62 -21.23
CA PHE A 1065 -18.82 -2.54 -20.97
C PHE A 1065 -18.13 -3.75 -21.65
N ALA A 1066 -17.52 -3.53 -22.82
CA ALA A 1066 -16.95 -4.61 -23.64
C ALA A 1066 -15.63 -5.20 -23.10
N GLY A 1067 -15.02 -4.54 -22.11
CA GLY A 1067 -13.72 -4.90 -21.52
C GLY A 1067 -12.52 -4.46 -22.36
N GLU A 1068 -11.31 -4.89 -21.99
CA GLU A 1068 -10.12 -4.71 -22.83
C GLU A 1068 -10.24 -5.59 -24.09
N ARG A 1069 -9.96 -5.00 -25.26
CA ARG A 1069 -10.07 -5.65 -26.57
C ARG A 1069 -8.83 -5.35 -27.40
N PRO A 1070 -8.35 -6.32 -28.20
CA PRO A 1070 -7.14 -6.14 -28.98
C PRO A 1070 -7.41 -5.37 -30.28
N TYR A 1071 -6.39 -4.67 -30.79
CA TYR A 1071 -6.49 -3.92 -32.05
C TYR A 1071 -6.43 -4.85 -33.27
N LEU A 1072 -5.60 -5.89 -33.20
CA LEU A 1072 -5.52 -7.03 -34.13
C LEU A 1072 -6.23 -8.23 -33.51
N PRO A 1073 -6.68 -9.24 -34.27
CA PRO A 1073 -7.26 -10.45 -33.68
C PRO A 1073 -6.19 -11.22 -32.88
N ASP A 1074 -6.66 -11.88 -31.83
CA ASP A 1074 -5.99 -12.93 -31.08
C ASP A 1074 -7.07 -13.94 -30.62
N ASP A 1075 -6.69 -15.00 -29.92
CA ASP A 1075 -7.61 -16.07 -29.51
C ASP A 1075 -8.58 -15.67 -28.36
N SER A 1076 -8.77 -14.37 -28.10
CA SER A 1076 -9.67 -13.89 -27.04
C SER A 1076 -11.16 -13.95 -27.47
N PRO A 1077 -12.07 -14.39 -26.57
CA PRO A 1077 -13.47 -14.60 -26.94
C PRO A 1077 -14.26 -13.28 -27.05
N GLY A 1078 -14.82 -13.02 -28.23
CA GLY A 1078 -15.75 -11.92 -28.53
C GLY A 1078 -15.28 -11.02 -29.69
N PRO A 1079 -16.07 -9.98 -30.04
CA PRO A 1079 -15.74 -9.08 -31.15
C PRO A 1079 -14.47 -8.25 -30.86
N ASP A 1080 -13.68 -8.01 -31.91
CA ASP A 1080 -12.47 -7.17 -31.86
C ASP A 1080 -12.80 -5.66 -31.93
N LEU A 1081 -11.78 -4.80 -31.80
CA LEU A 1081 -12.01 -3.35 -31.81
C LEU A 1081 -12.67 -2.83 -33.12
N PRO A 1082 -12.25 -3.24 -34.33
CA PRO A 1082 -12.99 -2.92 -35.56
C PRO A 1082 -14.45 -3.37 -35.55
N ALA A 1083 -14.75 -4.62 -35.16
CA ALA A 1083 -16.13 -5.12 -35.12
C ALA A 1083 -17.01 -4.35 -34.13
N LEU A 1084 -16.47 -4.02 -32.95
CA LEU A 1084 -17.12 -3.14 -31.98
C LEU A 1084 -17.32 -1.72 -32.50
N THR A 1085 -16.41 -1.21 -33.34
CA THR A 1085 -16.52 0.11 -33.95
C THR A 1085 -17.59 0.12 -35.06
N ALA A 1086 -17.70 -0.94 -35.87
CA ALA A 1086 -18.79 -1.09 -36.85
C ALA A 1086 -20.19 -1.22 -36.20
N ALA A 1087 -20.26 -1.76 -34.97
CA ALA A 1087 -21.50 -1.82 -34.18
C ALA A 1087 -22.02 -0.45 -33.73
N MET A 1088 -21.16 0.58 -33.64
CA MET A 1088 -21.50 1.93 -33.18
C MET A 1088 -22.26 2.74 -34.25
N ASP A 1089 -22.97 3.77 -33.82
CA ASP A 1089 -23.57 4.77 -34.70
C ASP A 1089 -22.80 6.08 -34.72
N VAL A 1090 -22.34 6.52 -33.55
CA VAL A 1090 -21.51 7.70 -33.31
C VAL A 1090 -20.39 7.34 -32.32
N LEU A 1091 -19.18 7.86 -32.53
CA LEU A 1091 -18.11 7.77 -31.53
C LEU A 1091 -18.05 9.05 -30.70
N ALA A 1092 -17.97 8.89 -29.37
CA ALA A 1092 -17.92 9.98 -28.39
C ALA A 1092 -16.61 9.93 -27.59
N SER A 1093 -15.78 10.98 -27.72
CA SER A 1093 -14.49 11.13 -27.03
C SER A 1093 -14.49 12.35 -26.08
N PRO A 1094 -14.95 12.19 -24.82
CA PRO A 1094 -14.99 13.26 -23.82
C PRO A 1094 -13.60 13.62 -23.23
N SER A 1095 -12.50 13.07 -23.76
CA SER A 1095 -11.14 13.33 -23.26
C SER A 1095 -10.73 14.79 -23.50
N PRO A 1096 -10.53 15.62 -22.45
CA PRO A 1096 -10.17 17.04 -22.60
C PRO A 1096 -8.70 17.25 -22.95
N GLU A 1097 -7.88 16.19 -22.86
CA GLU A 1097 -6.47 16.21 -23.25
C GLU A 1097 -6.12 14.90 -23.96
N GLU A 1098 -5.43 15.02 -25.09
CA GLU A 1098 -4.84 13.92 -25.86
C GLU A 1098 -3.40 14.25 -26.27
N ALA A 1099 -2.65 13.22 -26.68
CA ALA A 1099 -1.37 13.36 -27.39
C ALA A 1099 -1.52 13.21 -28.92
N PHE A 1100 -2.50 12.43 -29.35
CA PHE A 1100 -2.85 12.20 -30.76
C PHE A 1100 -4.38 12.07 -30.94
N GLY A 1101 -5.02 11.25 -30.09
CA GLY A 1101 -6.46 10.99 -30.16
C GLY A 1101 -6.82 9.80 -31.06
N LEU A 1102 -6.06 8.70 -30.95
CA LEU A 1102 -6.13 7.53 -31.85
C LEU A 1102 -7.58 7.04 -32.07
N ALA A 1103 -8.35 6.89 -30.99
CA ALA A 1103 -9.76 6.48 -31.04
C ALA A 1103 -10.63 7.33 -31.98
N VAL A 1104 -10.43 8.65 -32.02
CA VAL A 1104 -11.19 9.55 -32.92
C VAL A 1104 -10.88 9.23 -34.38
N VAL A 1105 -9.61 9.01 -34.71
CA VAL A 1105 -9.19 8.70 -36.09
C VAL A 1105 -9.53 7.25 -36.48
N GLU A 1106 -9.53 6.31 -35.52
CA GLU A 1106 -10.09 4.95 -35.68
C GLU A 1106 -11.60 5.00 -36.01
N GLY A 1107 -12.36 5.85 -35.32
CA GLY A 1107 -13.78 6.09 -35.64
C GLY A 1107 -14.00 6.70 -37.02
N LEU A 1108 -13.18 7.68 -37.43
CA LEU A 1108 -13.22 8.25 -38.77
C LEU A 1108 -12.83 7.22 -39.85
N ALA A 1109 -11.85 6.35 -39.59
CA ALA A 1109 -11.49 5.25 -40.48
C ALA A 1109 -12.64 4.24 -40.69
N ALA A 1110 -13.52 4.11 -39.70
CA ALA A 1110 -14.76 3.32 -39.78
C ALA A 1110 -15.97 4.10 -40.33
N GLY A 1111 -15.80 5.33 -40.80
CA GLY A 1111 -16.90 6.16 -41.31
C GLY A 1111 -17.94 6.51 -40.24
N LEU A 1112 -17.55 6.58 -38.96
CA LEU A 1112 -18.41 7.08 -37.90
C LEU A 1112 -18.39 8.61 -37.86
N PRO A 1113 -19.55 9.28 -37.69
CA PRO A 1113 -19.59 10.60 -37.08
C PRO A 1113 -18.88 10.55 -35.72
N VAL A 1114 -18.03 11.54 -35.43
CA VAL A 1114 -17.29 11.60 -34.17
C VAL A 1114 -17.56 12.91 -33.44
N ARG A 1115 -17.74 12.83 -32.13
CA ARG A 1115 -17.94 13.97 -31.23
C ARG A 1115 -16.86 13.98 -30.16
N TYR A 1116 -15.99 14.99 -30.15
CA TYR A 1116 -14.76 14.98 -29.36
C TYR A 1116 -14.46 16.33 -28.68
N VAL A 1117 -13.73 16.30 -27.55
CA VAL A 1117 -13.33 17.52 -26.82
C VAL A 1117 -11.92 17.99 -27.20
N SER A 1118 -10.98 17.04 -27.35
CA SER A 1118 -9.69 17.27 -28.02
C SER A 1118 -9.22 16.04 -28.80
N CYS A 1119 -8.68 16.28 -29.99
CA CYS A 1119 -8.01 15.30 -30.85
C CYS A 1119 -6.96 16.03 -31.71
N PRO A 1120 -5.67 16.07 -31.29
CA PRO A 1120 -4.60 16.67 -32.06
C PRO A 1120 -4.48 16.17 -33.51
N ALA A 1121 -4.80 14.90 -33.78
CA ALA A 1121 -4.76 14.37 -35.15
C ALA A 1121 -5.85 14.95 -36.08
N VAL A 1122 -6.91 15.56 -35.53
CA VAL A 1122 -7.90 16.33 -36.30
C VAL A 1122 -7.61 17.84 -36.21
N GLU A 1123 -7.23 18.34 -35.02
CA GLU A 1123 -6.92 19.76 -34.78
C GLU A 1123 -5.64 20.25 -35.50
N ASP A 1124 -4.67 19.35 -35.78
CA ASP A 1124 -3.44 19.67 -36.52
C ASP A 1124 -3.62 19.57 -38.07
N LEU A 1125 -4.85 19.43 -38.60
CA LEU A 1125 -5.19 19.34 -40.03
C LEU A 1125 -6.21 20.42 -40.48
N PRO A 1126 -6.35 20.71 -41.80
CA PRO A 1126 -7.37 21.64 -42.30
C PRO A 1126 -8.80 21.11 -42.04
N PRO A 1127 -9.76 21.93 -41.56
CA PRO A 1127 -11.07 21.47 -41.12
C PRO A 1127 -11.86 20.66 -42.15
N GLU A 1128 -11.77 21.01 -43.43
CA GLU A 1128 -12.49 20.31 -44.50
C GLU A 1128 -12.03 18.86 -44.70
N THR A 1129 -10.82 18.49 -44.26
CA THR A 1129 -10.31 17.11 -44.37
C THR A 1129 -10.96 16.13 -43.40
N ALA A 1130 -11.63 16.61 -42.35
CA ALA A 1130 -12.14 15.80 -41.24
C ALA A 1130 -13.68 15.73 -41.19
N ALA A 1131 -14.33 15.67 -42.36
CA ALA A 1131 -15.78 15.56 -42.48
C ALA A 1131 -16.37 14.46 -41.56
N GLY A 1132 -17.41 14.81 -40.81
CA GLY A 1132 -18.03 13.95 -39.78
C GLY A 1132 -17.46 14.11 -38.35
N ALA A 1133 -16.26 14.69 -38.19
CA ALA A 1133 -15.69 15.02 -36.89
C ALA A 1133 -16.12 16.42 -36.42
N GLU A 1134 -16.74 16.51 -35.25
CA GLU A 1134 -17.17 17.78 -34.66
C GLU A 1134 -16.63 17.92 -33.23
N ARG A 1135 -16.12 19.12 -32.91
CA ARG A 1135 -15.55 19.45 -31.61
C ARG A 1135 -16.61 20.08 -30.70
N ILE A 1136 -16.68 19.63 -29.46
CA ILE A 1136 -17.70 20.03 -28.46
C ILE A 1136 -17.08 20.35 -27.10
N GLU A 1137 -17.82 21.09 -26.27
CA GLU A 1137 -17.33 21.63 -24.98
C GLU A 1137 -17.01 20.56 -23.92
N GLY A 1138 -17.65 19.40 -23.99
CA GLY A 1138 -17.41 18.28 -23.07
C GLY A 1138 -18.27 18.28 -21.79
N THR A 1139 -19.37 19.02 -21.79
CA THR A 1139 -20.46 18.90 -20.80
C THR A 1139 -21.41 17.75 -21.17
N PRO A 1140 -22.11 17.11 -20.21
CA PRO A 1140 -23.13 16.11 -20.52
C PRO A 1140 -24.19 16.62 -21.49
N GLU A 1141 -24.58 17.88 -21.33
CA GLU A 1141 -25.59 18.58 -22.14
C GLU A 1141 -25.10 18.75 -23.59
N SER A 1142 -23.83 19.13 -23.80
CA SER A 1142 -23.24 19.26 -25.15
C SER A 1142 -23.16 17.92 -25.88
N PHE A 1143 -22.87 16.83 -25.15
CA PHE A 1143 -22.90 15.47 -25.72
C PHE A 1143 -24.33 15.05 -26.06
N ALA A 1144 -25.30 15.25 -25.15
CA ALA A 1144 -26.69 14.89 -25.38
C ALA A 1144 -27.30 15.62 -26.58
N ALA A 1145 -27.05 16.94 -26.70
CA ALA A 1145 -27.50 17.73 -27.86
C ALA A 1145 -26.90 17.23 -29.18
N ALA A 1146 -25.58 17.04 -29.24
CA ALA A 1146 -24.89 16.57 -30.45
C ALA A 1146 -25.30 15.15 -30.87
N ILE A 1147 -25.53 14.26 -29.90
CA ILE A 1147 -26.03 12.89 -30.16
C ILE A 1147 -27.49 12.93 -30.65
N THR A 1148 -28.33 13.78 -30.07
CA THR A 1148 -29.74 13.96 -30.50
C THR A 1148 -29.81 14.46 -31.94
N ALA A 1149 -29.01 15.47 -32.30
CA ALA A 1149 -28.96 16.01 -33.65
C ALA A 1149 -28.52 14.96 -34.69
N LEU A 1150 -27.49 14.16 -34.38
CA LEU A 1150 -27.08 13.03 -35.23
C LEU A 1150 -28.16 11.97 -35.39
N ARG A 1151 -28.87 11.62 -34.31
CA ARG A 1151 -29.98 10.65 -34.35
C ARG A 1151 -31.16 11.17 -35.19
N GLN A 1152 -31.42 12.48 -35.16
CA GLN A 1152 -32.46 13.11 -35.99
C GLN A 1152 -32.08 13.21 -37.48
N ALA A 1153 -30.79 13.41 -37.79
CA ALA A 1153 -30.29 13.45 -39.17
C ALA A 1153 -30.25 12.08 -39.86
N GLY A 1154 -30.26 10.98 -39.09
CA GLY A 1154 -30.24 9.61 -39.60
C GLY A 1154 -28.85 9.12 -40.03
N PRO A 1155 -28.75 7.90 -40.58
CA PRO A 1155 -27.48 7.29 -40.95
C PRO A 1155 -26.89 7.88 -42.24
N GLY A 1156 -25.87 8.73 -42.09
CA GLY A 1156 -25.06 9.21 -43.21
C GLY A 1156 -24.11 8.14 -43.80
N PRO A 1157 -23.45 8.42 -44.94
CA PRO A 1157 -22.54 7.48 -45.61
C PRO A 1157 -21.34 7.10 -44.73
N ARG A 1158 -21.09 5.80 -44.58
CA ARG A 1158 -20.01 5.23 -43.75
C ARG A 1158 -18.65 5.21 -44.48
N THR A 1159 -18.26 6.34 -45.06
CA THR A 1159 -16.98 6.51 -45.79
C THR A 1159 -15.93 7.20 -44.94
N ALA A 1160 -14.69 6.71 -44.98
CA ALA A 1160 -13.57 7.36 -44.28
C ALA A 1160 -13.19 8.70 -44.95
N PRO A 1161 -13.00 9.80 -44.19
CA PRO A 1161 -12.60 11.09 -44.73
C PRO A 1161 -11.07 11.19 -44.92
N ASP A 1162 -10.62 12.21 -45.67
CA ASP A 1162 -9.19 12.42 -45.99
C ASP A 1162 -8.28 12.49 -44.76
N ALA A 1163 -8.76 13.00 -43.63
CA ALA A 1163 -8.04 12.99 -42.36
C ALA A 1163 -7.66 11.58 -41.90
N ALA A 1164 -8.54 10.58 -42.08
CA ALA A 1164 -8.20 9.18 -41.80
C ALA A 1164 -7.16 8.67 -42.81
N HIS A 1165 -7.35 8.93 -44.10
CA HIS A 1165 -6.39 8.59 -45.16
C HIS A 1165 -5.01 9.25 -44.95
N HIS A 1166 -4.92 10.40 -44.26
CA HIS A 1166 -3.65 11.01 -43.91
C HIS A 1166 -2.77 10.10 -43.04
N TYR A 1167 -3.37 9.32 -42.15
CA TYR A 1167 -2.71 8.54 -41.10
C TYR A 1167 -2.61 7.03 -41.41
N GLY A 1168 -2.68 6.63 -42.69
CA GLY A 1168 -2.47 5.23 -43.08
C GLY A 1168 -1.11 4.67 -42.63
N ILE A 1169 -1.11 3.51 -41.97
CA ILE A 1169 0.04 2.92 -41.27
C ILE A 1169 1.34 2.86 -42.09
N THR A 1170 1.26 2.52 -43.38
CA THR A 1170 2.41 2.44 -44.29
C THR A 1170 3.16 3.77 -44.42
N ARG A 1171 2.44 4.91 -44.36
CA ARG A 1171 3.03 6.26 -44.39
C ARG A 1171 3.79 6.56 -43.09
N SER A 1172 3.26 6.14 -41.95
CA SER A 1172 3.91 6.30 -40.66
C SER A 1172 5.15 5.40 -40.52
N ALA A 1173 5.09 4.17 -41.04
CA ALA A 1173 6.24 3.27 -41.13
C ALA A 1173 7.36 3.86 -42.01
N ALA A 1174 7.03 4.37 -43.20
CA ALA A 1174 7.99 5.04 -44.09
C ALA A 1174 8.66 6.25 -43.43
N ARG A 1175 7.88 7.13 -42.78
CA ARG A 1175 8.42 8.28 -42.01
C ARG A 1175 9.31 7.85 -40.84
N LEU A 1176 9.03 6.72 -40.17
CA LEU A 1176 9.95 6.20 -39.15
C LEU A 1176 11.25 5.66 -39.74
N MET A 1177 11.19 5.03 -40.92
CA MET A 1177 12.40 4.57 -41.63
C MET A 1177 13.30 5.73 -42.07
N GLU A 1178 12.74 6.88 -42.46
CA GLU A 1178 13.50 8.13 -42.69
C GLU A 1178 14.24 8.57 -41.41
N VAL A 1179 13.56 8.55 -40.25
CA VAL A 1179 14.16 8.87 -38.95
C VAL A 1179 15.26 7.86 -38.55
N TYR A 1180 15.07 6.56 -38.83
CA TYR A 1180 16.08 5.54 -38.59
C TYR A 1180 17.32 5.75 -39.48
N ALA A 1181 17.12 5.97 -40.78
CA ALA A 1181 18.20 6.24 -41.73
C ALA A 1181 19.03 7.47 -41.31
N ALA A 1182 18.38 8.55 -40.90
CA ALA A 1182 19.05 9.75 -40.38
C ALA A 1182 19.78 9.48 -39.04
N ALA A 1183 19.15 8.73 -38.12
CA ALA A 1183 19.73 8.41 -36.81
C ALA A 1183 20.99 7.53 -36.91
N VAL A 1184 21.07 6.65 -37.92
CA VAL A 1184 22.26 5.82 -38.22
C VAL A 1184 23.29 6.60 -39.03
N SER A 1185 22.89 7.22 -40.16
CA SER A 1185 23.81 7.83 -41.13
C SER A 1185 24.56 9.07 -40.63
N ALA A 1186 24.09 9.71 -39.55
CA ALA A 1186 24.82 10.80 -38.92
C ALA A 1186 26.18 10.31 -38.36
N ALA A 1187 27.25 10.55 -39.12
CA ALA A 1187 28.63 10.34 -38.72
C ALA A 1187 28.97 11.13 -37.42
N PRO A 1188 30.00 10.75 -36.66
CA PRO A 1188 30.52 11.63 -35.62
C PRO A 1188 31.05 12.91 -36.28
N ALA A 1189 30.52 14.07 -35.88
CA ALA A 1189 31.06 15.35 -36.31
C ALA A 1189 32.54 15.44 -35.87
N THR A 1190 33.44 15.41 -36.85
CA THR A 1190 34.85 15.72 -36.62
C THR A 1190 34.94 17.15 -36.09
N THR A 1191 35.72 17.34 -35.02
CA THR A 1191 35.90 18.64 -34.38
C THR A 1191 36.74 19.55 -35.28
N VAL A 1192 36.08 20.23 -36.20
CA VAL A 1192 36.65 21.36 -36.93
C VAL A 1192 36.96 22.46 -35.91
N HIS A 1193 38.24 22.71 -35.67
CA HIS A 1193 38.67 23.91 -34.97
C HIS A 1193 38.40 25.12 -35.87
N THR A 1194 37.33 25.85 -35.62
CA THR A 1194 37.25 27.25 -36.04
C THR A 1194 38.16 28.09 -35.14
N PRO A 1195 39.02 28.95 -35.69
CA PRO A 1195 39.81 29.88 -34.90
C PRO A 1195 38.92 30.99 -34.30
N THR A 1196 39.42 31.66 -33.27
CA THR A 1196 38.77 32.83 -32.66
C THR A 1196 38.65 34.00 -33.64
N PRO A 1197 37.55 34.77 -33.61
CA PRO A 1197 37.38 35.94 -34.46
C PRO A 1197 38.26 37.11 -33.99
N SER A 1198 38.77 37.90 -34.95
CA SER A 1198 39.45 39.16 -34.67
C SER A 1198 39.18 40.17 -35.79
N ARG A 1199 38.25 41.10 -35.50
CA ARG A 1199 37.61 42.06 -36.42
C ARG A 1199 36.62 41.41 -37.39
#